data_AF-B0C459-F1
#
_entry.id   AF-B0C459-F1
#
_cell.length_a   1.000
_cell.length_b   1.000
_cell.length_c   1.000
_cell.angle_alpha   90.00
_cell.angle_beta   90.00
_cell.angle_gamma   90.00
#
_symmetry.space_group_name_H-M   'P 1'
#
loop_
_entity.id
_entity.type
_entity.pdbx_description
1 polymer ?
#
loop_
_entity_poly.entity_id
_entity_poly.type
_entity_poly.pdbx_seq_one_letter_code
_entity_poly.pdbx_strand_id
1 'polypeptide(L)'
;MALITDVKRICDRLANSGWQRLMLKHGISIKHMSESALASALNEVVDVDKTIPGFEDFVANQAKGIEPGNPAASLLYHAFASPNVSRVPDQSTPLGALSQAITEFPTLEELDTIANYIYSTTNRSLADVRQHAAELLATDIGTVELAVAVFASEYRPAPETPHQRYADLCHSRTGTARVGTANAIYDGELRGYIPFREGDSQNMIRVLPCYYSIWIAVRSRAQESRFGPARARPGDETRDFWVPVHKLFNGDECLKDETIDIDFSIHHENKKLERLHQRMEDAGFPSGFSAAERQQSPFINAQGLIEGLAIFQGGSCLLSPQPQPLVARASFNNAPLTFQSPSMQGAFYDAFSPTLSFNEPEGPPVRPWPEYAHVRFEVDNGRTVYFGNRPDVVGKATQGGYRALNIADFTGDGWIKATVPALDSLDSIPAYSLIAAPDFFPAVDQREVYEWWSEIQDQSTLSTQPPWLRQLVLGGYWDFWRAGPIPLSDERSAPNITLANAEFREDDSTVTAIVTALQDINLLQPKPVVPTTARHAALPDAAAGVFAPGWDTSGDRIPGGATHLSAYGLGSPFPEDAKLCAALSTFWPAVAPDTERTFFGDQSSSPQGTGTVCPLTDQENGATDGSVSWDGLRGPRVIAENSSRTTVRYPIYEYADYTFNALEGRFSIAATKDIDFQEYTSRILATLRMYRTLEPVGNKASLHILSFQKLESTNISLREAQSETGRSLSGPVYRFDVFDDSNATRLPPSAVDEEDFTVDLIYTLLIGTSDFLLAMARQGDGSQARSRWEPLNF
;
A
#
# COMPACT_ATOMS: atom_id res chain seq x y z
N MET A 1 -25.82 28.55 -1.32
CA MET A 1 -26.40 28.17 -2.62
C MET A 1 -27.03 26.80 -2.42
N ALA A 2 -28.13 26.48 -3.12
CA ALA A 2 -28.79 25.19 -2.91
C ALA A 2 -27.96 24.05 -3.51
N LEU A 3 -27.81 22.91 -2.82
CA LEU A 3 -27.00 21.78 -3.28
C LEU A 3 -27.44 21.24 -4.65
N ILE A 4 -28.75 21.26 -4.96
CA ILE A 4 -29.27 20.88 -6.28
C ILE A 4 -28.72 21.76 -7.41
N THR A 5 -28.43 23.04 -7.15
CA THR A 5 -27.80 23.94 -8.12
C THR A 5 -26.40 23.45 -8.49
N ASP A 6 -25.65 22.98 -7.50
CA ASP A 6 -24.28 22.49 -7.71
C ASP A 6 -24.29 21.11 -8.38
N VAL A 7 -25.18 20.19 -7.96
CA VAL A 7 -25.40 18.90 -8.65
C VAL A 7 -25.77 19.12 -10.12
N LYS A 8 -26.65 20.08 -10.41
CA LYS A 8 -27.01 20.44 -11.78
C LYS A 8 -25.79 20.93 -12.56
N ARG A 9 -24.93 21.78 -11.98
CA ARG A 9 -23.71 22.28 -12.63
C ARG A 9 -22.78 21.13 -13.01
N ILE A 10 -22.62 20.14 -12.12
CA ILE A 10 -21.81 18.94 -12.36
C ILE A 10 -22.42 18.11 -13.51
N CYS A 11 -23.73 17.84 -13.46
CA CYS A 11 -24.44 17.13 -14.52
C CYS A 11 -24.32 17.83 -15.88
N ASP A 12 -24.51 19.15 -15.94
CA ASP A 12 -24.39 19.91 -17.19
C ASP A 12 -22.97 19.87 -17.77
N ARG A 13 -21.95 19.94 -16.92
CA ARG A 13 -20.54 19.83 -17.33
C ARG A 13 -20.27 18.46 -17.95
N LEU A 14 -20.68 17.40 -17.26
CA LEU A 14 -20.36 16.02 -17.61
C LEU A 14 -21.26 15.44 -18.71
N ALA A 15 -22.46 15.98 -18.92
CA ALA A 15 -23.47 15.40 -19.81
C ALA A 15 -22.94 15.07 -21.22
N ASN A 16 -22.10 15.92 -21.80
CA ASN A 16 -21.59 15.76 -23.16
C ASN A 16 -20.42 14.78 -23.29
N SER A 17 -19.84 14.33 -22.17
CA SER A 17 -18.64 13.49 -22.12
C SER A 17 -18.98 11.99 -22.12
N GLY A 18 -20.21 11.62 -22.48
CA GLY A 18 -20.74 10.26 -22.50
C GLY A 18 -21.79 9.97 -21.43
N TRP A 19 -21.79 10.74 -20.32
CA TRP A 19 -22.65 10.53 -19.17
C TRP A 19 -24.14 10.63 -19.46
N GLN A 20 -24.58 11.61 -20.27
CA GLN A 20 -25.99 11.68 -20.67
C GLN A 20 -26.45 10.43 -21.42
N ARG A 21 -25.60 9.92 -22.33
CA ARG A 21 -25.92 8.73 -23.13
C ARG A 21 -26.01 7.48 -22.26
N LEU A 22 -25.14 7.38 -21.26
CA LEU A 22 -25.16 6.30 -20.27
C LEU A 22 -26.41 6.37 -19.39
N MET A 23 -26.68 7.52 -18.75
CA MET A 23 -27.82 7.67 -17.85
C MET A 23 -29.17 7.44 -18.56
N LEU A 24 -29.30 7.84 -19.82
CA LEU A 24 -30.51 7.58 -20.62
C LEU A 24 -30.79 6.09 -20.84
N LYS A 25 -29.78 5.21 -20.81
CA LYS A 25 -29.99 3.75 -20.87
C LYS A 25 -30.69 3.22 -19.62
N HIS A 26 -30.54 3.91 -18.51
CA HIS A 26 -31.25 3.63 -17.26
C HIS A 26 -32.50 4.52 -17.09
N GLY A 27 -32.94 5.23 -18.14
CA GLY A 27 -34.17 6.03 -18.11
C GLY A 27 -34.05 7.42 -17.49
N ILE A 28 -32.87 7.86 -17.05
CA ILE A 28 -32.66 9.19 -16.45
C ILE A 28 -31.97 10.13 -17.43
N SER A 29 -32.50 11.34 -17.61
CA SER A 29 -31.80 12.42 -18.30
C SER A 29 -31.17 13.36 -17.29
N ILE A 30 -29.94 13.80 -17.54
CA ILE A 30 -29.16 14.72 -16.69
C ILE A 30 -28.81 16.04 -17.40
N LYS A 31 -29.25 16.20 -18.65
CA LYS A 31 -28.89 17.32 -19.53
C LYS A 31 -30.06 18.28 -19.75
N HIS A 32 -29.77 19.59 -19.75
CA HIS A 32 -30.72 20.67 -20.10
C HIS A 32 -32.00 20.71 -19.23
N MET A 33 -31.91 20.30 -17.98
CA MET A 33 -33.01 20.37 -17.02
C MET A 33 -32.97 21.68 -16.23
N SER A 34 -34.11 22.15 -15.73
CA SER A 34 -34.13 23.11 -14.62
C SER A 34 -33.76 22.40 -13.31
N GLU A 35 -33.41 23.13 -12.25
CA GLU A 35 -33.12 22.52 -10.93
C GLU A 35 -34.29 21.66 -10.43
N SER A 36 -35.53 22.19 -10.50
CA SER A 36 -36.74 21.44 -10.13
C SER A 36 -36.99 20.20 -10.99
N ALA A 37 -36.69 20.27 -12.29
CA ALA A 37 -36.86 19.13 -13.19
C ALA A 37 -35.80 18.05 -12.94
N LEU A 38 -34.56 18.47 -12.65
CA LEU A 38 -33.49 17.55 -12.28
C LEU A 38 -33.80 16.87 -10.94
N ALA A 39 -34.18 17.62 -9.91
CA ALA A 39 -34.57 17.04 -8.63
C ALA A 39 -35.73 16.04 -8.76
N SER A 40 -36.72 16.35 -9.61
CA SER A 40 -37.83 15.43 -9.88
C SER A 40 -37.34 14.16 -10.58
N ALA A 41 -36.54 14.30 -11.65
CA ALA A 41 -35.99 13.16 -12.39
C ALA A 41 -35.10 12.27 -11.52
N LEU A 42 -34.31 12.86 -10.60
CA LEU A 42 -33.46 12.11 -9.69
C LEU A 42 -34.26 11.37 -8.60
N ASN A 43 -35.51 11.75 -8.32
CA ASN A 43 -36.37 11.07 -7.35
C ASN A 43 -37.28 10.00 -8.00
N GLU A 44 -37.32 9.91 -9.33
CA GLU A 44 -38.05 8.87 -10.04
C GLU A 44 -37.36 7.51 -9.90
N VAL A 45 -38.15 6.46 -9.69
CA VAL A 45 -37.66 5.07 -9.65
C VAL A 45 -37.50 4.57 -11.07
N VAL A 46 -36.33 4.04 -11.37
CA VAL A 46 -35.97 3.46 -12.68
C VAL A 46 -35.49 2.03 -12.54
N ASP A 47 -35.68 1.24 -13.60
CA ASP A 47 -35.07 -0.09 -13.73
C ASP A 47 -33.60 0.06 -14.13
N VAL A 48 -32.69 -0.43 -13.30
CA VAL A 48 -31.25 -0.35 -13.54
C VAL A 48 -30.79 -1.59 -14.31
N ASP A 49 -30.33 -1.36 -15.55
CA ASP A 49 -29.72 -2.41 -16.37
C ASP A 49 -28.30 -2.78 -15.87
N LYS A 50 -28.24 -3.77 -14.97
CA LYS A 50 -26.97 -4.34 -14.45
C LYS A 50 -26.17 -5.15 -15.48
N THR A 51 -26.64 -5.27 -16.72
CA THR A 51 -25.85 -5.86 -17.82
C THR A 51 -24.91 -4.86 -18.48
N ILE A 52 -25.08 -3.57 -18.17
CA ILE A 52 -24.18 -2.51 -18.61
C ILE A 52 -22.87 -2.59 -17.79
N PRO A 53 -21.70 -2.64 -18.46
CA PRO A 53 -20.42 -2.66 -17.77
C PRO A 53 -20.26 -1.52 -16.78
N GLY A 54 -19.84 -1.87 -15.56
CA GLY A 54 -19.67 -0.97 -14.43
C GLY A 54 -20.86 -0.92 -13.47
N PHE A 55 -22.00 -1.55 -13.78
CA PHE A 55 -23.21 -1.59 -12.94
C PHE A 55 -23.54 -3.00 -12.42
N GLU A 56 -22.71 -4.00 -12.70
CA GLU A 56 -22.92 -5.40 -12.31
C GLU A 56 -23.03 -5.56 -10.78
N ASP A 57 -22.33 -4.71 -10.05
CA ASP A 57 -22.29 -4.66 -8.59
C ASP A 57 -23.10 -3.49 -7.99
N PHE A 58 -24.00 -2.87 -8.76
CA PHE A 58 -24.94 -1.90 -8.20
C PHE A 58 -25.98 -2.57 -7.26
N VAL A 59 -26.32 -1.92 -6.15
CA VAL A 59 -27.07 -2.52 -5.01
C VAL A 59 -28.54 -2.81 -5.27
N ALA A 60 -29.14 -2.32 -6.36
CA ALA A 60 -30.58 -2.52 -6.59
C ALA A 60 -30.92 -2.64 -8.08
N ASN A 61 -31.91 -3.48 -8.41
CA ASN A 61 -32.47 -3.55 -9.76
C ASN A 61 -33.45 -2.41 -10.05
N GLN A 62 -34.05 -1.83 -9.00
CA GLN A 62 -34.90 -0.65 -9.05
C GLN A 62 -34.36 0.37 -8.08
N ALA A 63 -34.04 1.56 -8.58
CA ALA A 63 -33.41 2.60 -7.78
C ALA A 63 -33.83 3.98 -8.25
N LYS A 64 -33.64 4.97 -7.39
CA LYS A 64 -33.74 6.37 -7.77
C LYS A 64 -32.42 6.86 -8.35
N GLY A 65 -32.48 7.98 -9.08
CA GLY A 65 -31.27 8.74 -9.43
C GLY A 65 -30.48 9.13 -8.18
N ILE A 66 -31.19 9.54 -7.12
CA ILE A 66 -30.70 9.83 -5.77
C ILE A 66 -31.61 9.16 -4.76
N GLU A 67 -31.08 8.18 -4.03
CA GLU A 67 -31.75 7.52 -2.92
C GLU A 67 -31.39 8.23 -1.61
N PRO A 68 -32.36 8.80 -0.87
CA PRO A 68 -32.07 9.60 0.31
C PRO A 68 -31.18 8.91 1.34
N GLY A 69 -30.02 9.52 1.62
CA GLY A 69 -29.05 9.03 2.61
C GLY A 69 -28.32 7.75 2.24
N ASN A 70 -28.49 7.22 1.02
CA ASN A 70 -27.85 5.98 0.58
C ASN A 70 -27.09 6.17 -0.75
N PRO A 71 -25.78 6.46 -0.70
CA PRO A 71 -24.96 6.61 -1.89
C PRO A 71 -24.87 5.34 -2.75
N ALA A 72 -24.77 4.15 -2.15
CA ALA A 72 -24.72 2.89 -2.89
C ALA A 72 -26.01 2.62 -3.70
N ALA A 73 -27.16 3.06 -3.21
CA ALA A 73 -28.46 2.96 -3.89
C ALA A 73 -28.79 4.14 -4.81
N SER A 74 -27.93 5.15 -4.88
CA SER A 74 -28.12 6.33 -5.72
C SER A 74 -27.48 6.09 -7.09
N LEU A 75 -28.30 5.88 -8.12
CA LEU A 75 -27.81 5.55 -9.46
C LEU A 75 -26.82 6.60 -10.02
N LEU A 76 -27.11 7.90 -9.83
CA LEU A 76 -26.22 8.96 -10.30
C LEU A 76 -24.85 8.90 -9.60
N TYR A 77 -24.86 8.67 -8.29
CA TYR A 77 -23.62 8.63 -7.51
C TYR A 77 -22.79 7.41 -7.88
N HIS A 78 -23.39 6.21 -7.96
CA HIS A 78 -22.67 5.02 -8.40
C HIS A 78 -22.07 5.19 -9.80
N ALA A 79 -22.85 5.70 -10.77
CA ALA A 79 -22.35 5.97 -12.12
C ALA A 79 -21.11 6.88 -12.10
N PHE A 80 -21.14 7.91 -11.25
CA PHE A 80 -20.06 8.90 -11.18
C PHE A 80 -18.89 8.47 -10.30
N ALA A 81 -19.11 7.67 -9.25
CA ALA A 81 -18.08 7.31 -8.26
C ALA A 81 -17.42 5.96 -8.55
N SER A 82 -18.07 5.04 -9.26
CA SER A 82 -17.51 3.73 -9.59
C SER A 82 -16.41 3.88 -10.65
N PRO A 83 -15.16 3.43 -10.38
CA PRO A 83 -14.09 3.43 -11.38
C PRO A 83 -14.33 2.40 -12.50
N ASN A 84 -15.21 1.42 -12.27
CA ASN A 84 -15.60 0.44 -13.29
C ASN A 84 -16.55 1.04 -14.35
N VAL A 85 -17.08 2.25 -14.12
CA VAL A 85 -17.91 2.99 -15.07
C VAL A 85 -17.06 3.98 -15.87
N SER A 86 -16.46 3.48 -16.96
CA SER A 86 -15.58 4.25 -17.85
C SER A 86 -16.02 4.28 -19.32
N ARG A 87 -17.07 3.53 -19.67
CA ARG A 87 -17.48 3.32 -21.07
C ARG A 87 -19.00 3.34 -21.24
N VAL A 88 -19.43 3.70 -22.44
CA VAL A 88 -20.83 3.69 -22.86
C VAL A 88 -21.06 2.58 -23.88
N PRO A 89 -21.99 1.63 -23.64
CA PRO A 89 -22.30 0.58 -24.61
C PRO A 89 -22.88 1.15 -25.91
N ASP A 90 -22.43 0.64 -27.06
CA ASP A 90 -23.04 1.02 -28.34
C ASP A 90 -24.47 0.42 -28.49
N GLN A 91 -25.32 1.07 -29.28
CA GLN A 91 -26.71 0.63 -29.50
C GLN A 91 -26.83 -0.53 -30.51
N SER A 92 -25.77 -0.86 -31.25
CA SER A 92 -25.84 -1.69 -32.45
C SER A 92 -25.12 -3.04 -32.38
N THR A 93 -24.38 -3.31 -31.30
CA THR A 93 -23.52 -4.49 -31.19
C THR A 93 -23.88 -5.39 -30.00
N PRO A 94 -23.72 -6.72 -30.14
CA PRO A 94 -23.77 -7.64 -29.00
C PRO A 94 -22.78 -7.19 -27.92
N LEU A 95 -23.10 -7.48 -26.64
CA LEU A 95 -22.22 -7.23 -25.49
C LEU A 95 -20.76 -7.58 -25.83
N GLY A 96 -19.86 -6.60 -25.75
CA GLY A 96 -18.41 -6.79 -25.88
C GLY A 96 -17.72 -6.21 -27.11
N ALA A 97 -18.42 -5.62 -28.08
CA ALA A 97 -17.77 -5.05 -29.27
C ALA A 97 -18.04 -3.52 -29.42
N LEU A 98 -17.00 -2.73 -29.11
CA LEU A 98 -16.87 -1.28 -29.32
C LEU A 98 -17.82 -0.37 -28.51
N SER A 99 -17.59 -0.28 -27.19
CA SER A 99 -18.14 0.78 -26.33
C SER A 99 -17.32 2.08 -26.44
N GLN A 100 -17.98 3.23 -26.52
CA GLN A 100 -17.33 4.55 -26.56
C GLN A 100 -16.79 4.91 -25.17
N ALA A 101 -15.52 5.35 -25.08
CA ALA A 101 -14.94 5.81 -23.83
C ALA A 101 -15.59 7.11 -23.35
N ILE A 102 -15.78 7.23 -22.03
CA ILE A 102 -16.11 8.49 -21.37
C ILE A 102 -14.84 9.35 -21.36
N THR A 103 -14.97 10.64 -21.69
CA THR A 103 -13.80 11.51 -21.92
C THR A 103 -13.49 12.48 -20.79
N GLU A 104 -14.45 12.73 -19.91
CA GLU A 104 -14.27 13.56 -18.71
C GLU A 104 -15.00 12.94 -17.53
N PHE A 105 -14.44 13.12 -16.35
CA PHE A 105 -14.89 12.47 -15.13
C PHE A 105 -15.12 13.49 -14.00
N PRO A 106 -15.92 13.13 -12.97
CA PRO A 106 -16.05 13.93 -11.76
C PRO A 106 -14.72 14.12 -11.02
N THR A 107 -14.50 15.31 -10.48
CA THR A 107 -13.46 15.54 -9.47
C THR A 107 -13.91 14.98 -8.12
N LEU A 108 -12.96 14.82 -7.19
CA LEU A 108 -13.27 14.36 -5.84
C LEU A 108 -14.23 15.33 -5.08
N GLU A 109 -14.08 16.64 -5.25
CA GLU A 109 -14.98 17.64 -4.64
C GLU A 109 -16.39 17.61 -5.25
N GLU A 110 -16.52 17.29 -6.54
CA GLU A 110 -17.82 17.10 -7.18
C GLU A 110 -18.52 15.83 -6.67
N LEU A 111 -17.77 14.74 -6.45
CA LEU A 111 -18.31 13.55 -5.79
C LEU A 111 -18.75 13.85 -4.36
N ASP A 112 -17.96 14.61 -3.59
CA ASP A 112 -18.34 15.07 -2.25
C ASP A 112 -19.66 15.86 -2.27
N THR A 113 -19.81 16.76 -3.23
CA THR A 113 -21.02 17.58 -3.43
C THR A 113 -22.26 16.73 -3.70
N ILE A 114 -22.16 15.72 -4.56
CA ILE A 114 -23.29 14.81 -4.84
C ILE A 114 -23.62 13.98 -3.60
N ALA A 115 -22.62 13.52 -2.85
CA ALA A 115 -22.84 12.83 -1.58
C ALA A 115 -23.54 13.77 -0.56
N ASN A 116 -23.18 15.05 -0.48
CA ASN A 116 -23.87 16.03 0.39
C ASN A 116 -25.34 16.13 0.00
N TYR A 117 -25.65 16.22 -1.29
CA TYR A 117 -27.04 16.23 -1.77
C TYR A 117 -27.81 14.95 -1.44
N ILE A 118 -27.18 13.78 -1.52
CA ILE A 118 -27.81 12.51 -1.12
C ILE A 118 -28.27 12.58 0.34
N TYR A 119 -27.42 13.05 1.26
CA TYR A 119 -27.77 13.15 2.67
C TYR A 119 -28.74 14.31 2.96
N SER A 120 -28.69 15.42 2.21
CA SER A 120 -29.62 16.54 2.37
C SER A 120 -31.07 16.14 2.09
N THR A 121 -31.29 15.28 1.10
CA THR A 121 -32.64 14.83 0.72
C THR A 121 -33.35 14.00 1.80
N THR A 122 -32.63 13.54 2.83
CA THR A 122 -33.26 12.87 3.99
C THR A 122 -34.03 13.84 4.88
N ASN A 123 -33.65 15.12 4.89
CA ASN A 123 -34.24 16.18 5.72
C ASN A 123 -34.40 15.79 7.21
N ARG A 124 -33.37 15.14 7.78
CA ARG A 124 -33.36 14.64 9.15
C ARG A 124 -32.88 15.70 10.14
N SER A 125 -33.54 15.81 11.29
CA SER A 125 -32.98 16.46 12.48
C SER A 125 -32.00 15.52 13.19
N LEU A 126 -31.23 16.02 14.17
CA LEU A 126 -30.37 15.17 15.00
C LEU A 126 -31.17 14.07 15.74
N ALA A 127 -32.40 14.38 16.18
CA ALA A 127 -33.28 13.41 16.81
C ALA A 127 -33.69 12.29 15.84
N ASP A 128 -33.97 12.63 14.58
CA ASP A 128 -34.30 11.66 13.53
C ASP A 128 -33.09 10.77 13.20
N VAL A 129 -31.87 11.33 13.18
CA VAL A 129 -30.64 10.53 13.00
C VAL A 129 -30.48 9.50 14.12
N ARG A 130 -30.73 9.90 15.38
CA ARG A 130 -30.68 8.97 16.53
C ARG A 130 -31.75 7.89 16.45
N GLN A 131 -32.98 8.25 16.10
CA GLN A 131 -34.07 7.31 15.90
C GLN A 131 -33.73 6.32 14.78
N HIS A 132 -33.20 6.80 13.66
CA HIS A 132 -32.78 5.96 12.54
C HIS A 132 -31.67 4.97 12.93
N ALA A 133 -30.66 5.43 13.68
CA ALA A 133 -29.61 4.55 14.20
C ALA A 133 -30.18 3.46 15.13
N ALA A 134 -31.14 3.81 16.00
CA ALA A 134 -31.80 2.86 16.90
C ALA A 134 -32.58 1.78 16.12
N GLU A 135 -33.32 2.19 15.09
CA GLU A 135 -34.05 1.30 14.20
C GLU A 135 -33.13 0.34 13.46
N LEU A 136 -32.05 0.87 12.88
CA LEU A 136 -31.05 0.06 12.17
C LEU A 136 -30.31 -0.88 13.11
N LEU A 137 -30.04 -0.51 14.37
CA LEU A 137 -29.44 -1.42 15.35
C LEU A 137 -30.44 -2.37 16.02
N ALA A 138 -31.74 -2.20 15.76
CA ALA A 138 -32.82 -2.88 16.48
C ALA A 138 -32.67 -2.77 18.01
N THR A 139 -32.41 -1.56 18.50
CA THR A 139 -32.16 -1.26 19.91
C THR A 139 -33.00 -0.07 20.41
N ASP A 140 -33.00 0.17 21.71
CA ASP A 140 -33.71 1.31 22.30
C ASP A 140 -33.00 2.62 21.96
N ILE A 141 -33.76 3.68 21.61
CA ILE A 141 -33.17 4.98 21.26
C ILE A 141 -32.30 5.56 22.40
N GLY A 142 -32.62 5.25 23.66
CA GLY A 142 -31.89 5.70 24.83
C GLY A 142 -30.51 5.03 25.03
N THR A 143 -30.23 3.94 24.34
CA THR A 143 -28.93 3.24 24.40
C THR A 143 -28.01 3.58 23.24
N VAL A 144 -28.49 4.37 22.27
CA VAL A 144 -27.69 4.82 21.13
C VAL A 144 -26.71 5.90 21.58
N GLU A 145 -25.42 5.63 21.46
CA GLU A 145 -24.35 6.61 21.68
C GLU A 145 -23.93 7.17 20.31
N LEU A 146 -24.09 8.49 20.13
CA LEU A 146 -23.72 9.20 18.91
C LEU A 146 -22.52 10.12 19.16
N ALA A 147 -21.69 10.28 18.14
CA ALA A 147 -20.58 11.23 18.14
C ALA A 147 -20.37 11.83 16.74
N VAL A 148 -19.68 12.96 16.67
CA VAL A 148 -19.11 13.49 15.43
C VAL A 148 -17.77 12.79 15.21
N ALA A 149 -17.63 12.03 14.14
CA ALA A 149 -16.42 11.26 13.85
C ALA A 149 -15.88 11.57 12.46
N VAL A 150 -14.55 11.64 12.35
CA VAL A 150 -13.82 11.82 11.09
C VAL A 150 -13.44 10.45 10.53
N PHE A 151 -13.67 10.23 9.24
CA PHE A 151 -13.32 8.99 8.56
C PHE A 151 -12.57 9.25 7.26
N ALA A 152 -11.46 8.54 7.05
CA ALA A 152 -10.93 8.31 5.71
C ALA A 152 -11.96 7.47 4.93
N SER A 153 -12.25 7.85 3.69
CA SER A 153 -13.37 7.26 2.95
C SER A 153 -13.08 7.03 1.47
N GLU A 154 -13.58 5.93 0.92
CA GLU A 154 -13.48 5.60 -0.50
C GLU A 154 -14.75 4.91 -1.00
N TYR A 155 -15.23 5.27 -2.19
CA TYR A 155 -16.23 4.45 -2.89
C TYR A 155 -15.53 3.33 -3.63
N ARG A 156 -15.93 2.09 -3.35
CA ARG A 156 -15.20 0.89 -3.82
C ARG A 156 -16.13 -0.10 -4.50
N PRO A 157 -15.69 -0.81 -5.55
CA PRO A 157 -16.38 -1.95 -6.12
C PRO A 157 -16.62 -3.04 -5.08
N ALA A 158 -17.60 -3.91 -5.35
CA ALA A 158 -18.02 -4.95 -4.42
C ALA A 158 -16.88 -5.75 -3.78
N PRO A 159 -15.90 -6.35 -4.50
CA PRO A 159 -14.87 -7.21 -3.89
C PRO A 159 -14.06 -6.51 -2.79
N GLU A 160 -13.93 -5.19 -2.87
CA GLU A 160 -13.14 -4.39 -1.95
C GLU A 160 -13.97 -3.83 -0.77
N THR A 161 -15.30 -3.98 -0.80
CA THR A 161 -16.17 -3.60 0.32
C THR A 161 -16.15 -4.64 1.45
N PRO A 162 -16.43 -4.26 2.71
CA PRO A 162 -16.51 -5.20 3.81
C PRO A 162 -17.48 -6.37 3.61
N HIS A 163 -18.63 -6.13 2.99
CA HIS A 163 -19.63 -7.18 2.76
C HIS A 163 -19.38 -7.96 1.47
N GLN A 164 -18.57 -7.44 0.54
CA GLN A 164 -18.23 -8.05 -0.75
C GLN A 164 -19.41 -8.28 -1.71
N ARG A 165 -20.44 -7.41 -1.68
CA ARG A 165 -21.73 -7.67 -2.36
C ARG A 165 -22.14 -6.65 -3.41
N TYR A 166 -21.83 -5.39 -3.19
CA TYR A 166 -22.13 -4.30 -4.11
C TYR A 166 -21.14 -3.18 -3.87
N ALA A 167 -21.03 -2.25 -4.81
CA ALA A 167 -20.18 -1.08 -4.63
C ALA A 167 -20.75 -0.15 -3.54
N ASP A 168 -19.91 0.27 -2.60
CA ASP A 168 -20.32 1.11 -1.46
C ASP A 168 -19.19 2.02 -0.96
N LEU A 169 -19.54 3.01 -0.15
CA LEU A 169 -18.60 3.79 0.64
C LEU A 169 -18.04 2.94 1.78
N CYS A 170 -16.72 2.85 1.80
CA CYS A 170 -15.93 2.23 2.84
C CYS A 170 -15.26 3.31 3.69
N HIS A 171 -15.25 3.11 5.00
CA HIS A 171 -14.80 4.10 5.96
C HIS A 171 -13.83 3.49 6.96
N SER A 172 -12.79 4.22 7.32
CA SER A 172 -11.95 3.90 8.47
C SER A 172 -11.63 5.17 9.24
N ARG A 173 -11.47 5.06 10.56
CA ARG A 173 -10.91 6.16 11.36
C ARG A 173 -9.40 6.25 11.23
N THR A 174 -8.78 5.41 10.40
CA THR A 174 -7.39 5.54 9.98
C THR A 174 -7.31 5.80 8.49
N GLY A 175 -6.49 6.78 8.08
CA GLY A 175 -6.16 7.01 6.68
C GLY A 175 -4.66 7.10 6.47
N THR A 176 -4.19 6.64 5.31
CA THR A 176 -2.77 6.61 4.94
C THR A 176 -2.55 7.51 3.74
N ALA A 177 -1.69 8.53 3.90
CA ALA A 177 -1.15 9.33 2.82
C ALA A 177 0.32 8.96 2.58
N ARG A 178 0.83 9.09 1.35
CA ARG A 178 2.18 8.65 0.96
C ARG A 178 3.06 9.83 0.57
N VAL A 179 4.28 9.89 1.10
CA VAL A 179 5.29 10.89 0.69
C VAL A 179 5.74 10.67 -0.75
N GLY A 180 6.34 11.70 -1.35
CA GLY A 180 6.79 11.67 -2.74
C GLY A 180 7.56 12.93 -3.12
N THR A 181 8.22 12.87 -4.26
CA THR A 181 9.07 13.92 -4.83
C THR A 181 8.34 14.90 -5.75
N ALA A 182 7.07 14.65 -6.07
CA ALA A 182 6.25 15.49 -6.95
C ALA A 182 4.80 15.63 -6.46
N ASN A 183 4.13 16.67 -6.96
CA ASN A 183 2.74 16.99 -6.62
C ASN A 183 1.78 15.83 -6.97
N ALA A 184 0.72 15.70 -6.16
CA ALA A 184 -0.38 14.78 -6.39
C ALA A 184 -1.03 15.02 -7.76
N ILE A 185 -1.48 13.94 -8.40
CA ILE A 185 -2.36 14.02 -9.58
C ILE A 185 -3.54 13.10 -9.36
N TYR A 186 -4.74 13.67 -9.45
CA TYR A 186 -5.98 12.93 -9.49
C TYR A 186 -6.24 12.44 -10.92
N ASP A 187 -6.39 11.13 -11.06
CA ASP A 187 -6.88 10.50 -12.28
C ASP A 187 -8.40 10.38 -12.22
N GLY A 188 -9.04 11.11 -13.12
CA GLY A 188 -10.48 11.15 -13.21
C GLY A 188 -11.09 9.80 -13.57
N GLU A 189 -10.49 9.02 -14.46
CA GLU A 189 -11.03 7.72 -14.90
C GLU A 189 -11.00 6.71 -13.75
N LEU A 190 -9.88 6.65 -13.03
CA LEU A 190 -9.67 5.74 -11.91
C LEU A 190 -10.33 6.20 -10.60
N ARG A 191 -10.83 7.44 -10.53
CA ARG A 191 -11.38 8.06 -9.30
C ARG A 191 -10.40 8.03 -8.12
N GLY A 192 -9.13 8.31 -8.40
CA GLY A 192 -8.09 8.25 -7.39
C GLY A 192 -6.81 8.96 -7.76
N TYR A 193 -5.89 9.05 -6.80
CA TYR A 193 -4.57 9.62 -7.03
C TYR A 193 -3.61 8.55 -7.56
N ILE A 194 -2.81 8.92 -8.55
CA ILE A 194 -1.84 8.02 -9.18
C ILE A 194 -0.40 8.39 -8.78
N PRO A 195 0.46 7.40 -8.50
CA PRO A 195 1.82 7.62 -8.02
C PRO A 195 2.78 8.03 -9.15
N PHE A 196 2.41 7.75 -10.39
CA PHE A 196 3.22 7.97 -11.59
C PHE A 196 2.31 8.13 -12.81
N ARG A 197 2.67 9.03 -13.74
CA ARG A 197 1.99 9.22 -15.02
C ARG A 197 2.97 9.06 -16.18
N GLU A 198 2.50 8.55 -17.31
CA GLU A 198 3.28 8.56 -18.56
C GLU A 198 3.80 9.97 -18.86
N GLY A 199 5.10 10.08 -19.14
CA GLY A 199 5.82 11.35 -19.31
C GLY A 199 6.49 11.90 -18.05
N ASP A 200 6.25 11.31 -16.88
CA ASP A 200 7.02 11.62 -15.68
C ASP A 200 8.48 11.18 -15.84
N SER A 201 9.39 11.90 -15.18
CA SER A 201 10.79 11.46 -15.11
C SER A 201 10.88 10.14 -14.35
N GLN A 202 11.77 9.23 -14.76
CA GLN A 202 11.82 7.87 -14.20
C GLN A 202 12.01 7.83 -12.67
N ASN A 203 12.67 8.82 -12.08
CA ASN A 203 12.89 8.93 -10.62
C ASN A 203 11.84 9.78 -9.88
N MET A 204 10.78 10.20 -10.57
CA MET A 204 9.69 10.94 -9.96
C MET A 204 8.73 9.97 -9.26
N ILE A 205 8.29 10.34 -8.06
CA ILE A 205 7.27 9.63 -7.27
C ILE A 205 6.30 10.70 -6.78
N ARG A 206 5.02 10.58 -7.10
CA ARG A 206 4.02 11.57 -6.68
C ARG A 206 3.56 11.29 -5.25
N VAL A 207 3.30 12.36 -4.50
CA VAL A 207 2.60 12.23 -3.21
C VAL A 207 1.19 11.67 -3.45
N LEU A 208 0.71 10.83 -2.54
CA LEU A 208 -0.64 10.26 -2.58
C LEU A 208 -1.44 10.80 -1.39
N PRO A 209 -2.40 11.71 -1.63
CA PRO A 209 -3.25 12.27 -0.59
C PRO A 209 -4.28 11.27 -0.03
N CYS A 210 -4.80 11.57 1.16
CA CYS A 210 -5.90 10.84 1.79
C CYS A 210 -7.11 11.75 2.01
N TYR A 211 -8.29 11.28 1.62
CA TYR A 211 -9.56 12.01 1.71
C TYR A 211 -10.32 11.65 2.99
N TYR A 212 -10.76 12.68 3.73
CA TYR A 212 -11.51 12.54 4.97
C TYR A 212 -12.86 13.25 4.88
N SER A 213 -13.89 12.62 5.46
CA SER A 213 -15.23 13.16 5.59
C SER A 213 -15.77 13.01 7.01
N ILE A 214 -16.77 13.82 7.36
CA ILE A 214 -17.30 13.92 8.73
C ILE A 214 -18.68 13.29 8.78
N TRP A 215 -18.94 12.57 9.87
CA TRP A 215 -20.17 11.82 10.06
C TRP A 215 -20.70 11.97 11.47
N ILE A 216 -22.01 12.02 11.62
CA ILE A 216 -22.65 11.51 12.83
C ILE A 216 -22.51 10.00 12.78
N ALA A 217 -21.79 9.45 13.75
CA ALA A 217 -21.52 8.03 13.87
C ALA A 217 -22.14 7.46 15.16
N VAL A 218 -22.51 6.18 15.11
CA VAL A 218 -23.00 5.44 16.27
C VAL A 218 -21.92 4.49 16.79
N ARG A 219 -21.80 4.39 18.12
CA ARG A 219 -20.97 3.37 18.75
C ARG A 219 -21.74 2.06 18.82
N SER A 220 -21.18 0.99 18.26
CA SER A 220 -21.82 -0.33 18.27
C SER A 220 -20.79 -1.45 18.20
N ARG A 221 -21.14 -2.62 18.74
CA ARG A 221 -20.35 -3.84 18.57
C ARG A 221 -20.53 -4.41 17.17
N ALA A 222 -19.54 -5.14 16.68
CA ALA A 222 -19.59 -5.70 15.33
C ALA A 222 -20.88 -6.51 15.10
N GLN A 223 -21.59 -6.15 14.03
CA GLN A 223 -22.78 -6.85 13.56
C GLN A 223 -22.61 -7.07 12.05
N GLU A 224 -21.96 -8.18 11.67
CA GLU A 224 -21.56 -8.49 10.28
C GLU A 224 -22.69 -8.29 9.25
N SER A 225 -23.94 -8.56 9.65
CA SER A 225 -25.11 -8.38 8.77
C SER A 225 -25.56 -6.93 8.56
N ARG A 226 -24.99 -5.95 9.28
CA ARG A 226 -25.40 -4.53 9.27
C ARG A 226 -24.25 -3.59 8.96
N PHE A 227 -23.12 -3.82 9.60
CA PHE A 227 -21.86 -3.16 9.35
C PHE A 227 -20.78 -4.13 9.88
N GLY A 228 -20.02 -4.73 8.99
CA GLY A 228 -18.91 -5.60 9.36
C GLY A 228 -17.59 -4.85 9.23
N PRO A 229 -16.60 -5.07 10.11
CA PRO A 229 -15.23 -4.79 9.72
C PRO A 229 -14.90 -5.61 8.46
N ALA A 230 -14.11 -5.07 7.53
CA ALA A 230 -13.77 -5.75 6.27
C ALA A 230 -13.30 -7.18 6.47
N ARG A 231 -12.57 -7.43 7.57
CA ARG A 231 -12.32 -8.76 8.09
C ARG A 231 -12.54 -8.79 9.60
N ALA A 232 -13.50 -9.61 10.02
CA ALA A 232 -13.78 -9.83 11.44
C ALA A 232 -12.62 -10.58 12.10
N ARG A 233 -12.23 -10.12 13.29
CA ARG A 233 -11.17 -10.73 14.11
C ARG A 233 -11.78 -11.32 15.38
N PRO A 234 -11.20 -12.38 15.95
CA PRO A 234 -11.63 -12.90 17.24
C PRO A 234 -11.70 -11.78 18.30
N GLY A 235 -12.84 -11.67 19.00
CA GLY A 235 -13.11 -10.64 20.00
C GLY A 235 -13.86 -9.42 19.46
N ASP A 236 -14.01 -9.24 18.14
CA ASP A 236 -14.73 -8.10 17.56
C ASP A 236 -16.20 -8.05 17.98
N GLU A 237 -16.78 -9.18 18.36
CA GLU A 237 -18.13 -9.27 18.94
C GLU A 237 -18.27 -8.55 20.30
N THR A 238 -17.15 -8.20 20.92
CA THR A 238 -17.09 -7.46 22.20
C THR A 238 -16.45 -6.08 22.08
N ARG A 239 -15.81 -5.76 20.94
CA ARG A 239 -15.18 -4.46 20.69
C ARG A 239 -16.20 -3.45 20.19
N ASP A 240 -15.97 -2.19 20.51
CA ASP A 240 -16.79 -1.09 20.01
C ASP A 240 -16.21 -0.52 18.72
N PHE A 241 -17.09 -0.22 17.78
CA PHE A 241 -16.80 0.41 16.51
C PHE A 241 -17.60 1.69 16.39
N TRP A 242 -17.01 2.72 15.80
CA TRP A 242 -17.75 3.88 15.33
C TRP A 242 -18.21 3.65 13.89
N VAL A 243 -19.51 3.77 13.67
CA VAL A 243 -20.16 3.42 12.40
C VAL A 243 -20.87 4.64 11.84
N PRO A 244 -20.57 5.07 10.61
CA PRO A 244 -21.25 6.20 9.99
C PRO A 244 -22.76 5.99 9.84
N VAL A 245 -23.55 7.01 10.15
CA VAL A 245 -25.02 7.01 9.99
C VAL A 245 -25.49 8.14 9.09
N HIS A 246 -24.98 9.36 9.30
CA HIS A 246 -25.37 10.55 8.53
C HIS A 246 -24.15 11.42 8.25
N LYS A 247 -23.92 11.77 6.99
CA LYS A 247 -22.80 12.63 6.59
C LYS A 247 -23.04 14.06 7.04
N LEU A 248 -22.04 14.71 7.61
CA LEU A 248 -22.06 16.13 7.93
C LEU A 248 -21.39 16.94 6.81
N PHE A 249 -21.97 18.10 6.49
CA PHE A 249 -21.44 19.06 5.53
C PHE A 249 -21.92 20.48 5.84
N ASN A 250 -21.19 21.48 5.36
CA ASN A 250 -21.48 22.89 5.64
C ASN A 250 -22.82 23.36 5.03
N GLY A 251 -23.56 24.18 5.78
CA GLY A 251 -24.78 24.87 5.34
C GLY A 251 -26.08 24.42 6.02
N ASP A 252 -27.19 24.96 5.53
CA ASP A 252 -28.53 24.82 6.14
C ASP A 252 -29.30 23.58 5.64
N GLU A 253 -28.71 22.81 4.71
CA GLU A 253 -29.34 21.64 4.08
C GLU A 253 -28.89 20.31 4.72
N CYS A 254 -27.95 20.34 5.66
CA CYS A 254 -27.34 19.13 6.23
C CYS A 254 -28.20 18.43 7.28
N LEU A 255 -28.66 19.19 8.26
CA LEU A 255 -29.59 18.73 9.28
C LEU A 255 -30.75 19.72 9.33
N LYS A 256 -31.94 19.17 9.50
CA LYS A 256 -33.14 19.98 9.64
C LYS A 256 -33.03 20.82 10.92
N ASP A 257 -33.39 22.10 10.78
CA ASP A 257 -33.44 23.10 11.85
C ASP A 257 -32.05 23.54 12.39
N GLU A 258 -30.95 23.10 11.77
CA GLU A 258 -29.57 23.45 12.15
C GLU A 258 -28.77 23.99 10.96
N THR A 259 -27.91 24.98 11.21
CA THR A 259 -26.88 25.41 10.24
C THR A 259 -25.56 24.76 10.63
N ILE A 260 -25.02 23.93 9.75
CA ILE A 260 -23.76 23.23 10.02
C ILE A 260 -22.58 24.05 9.54
N ASP A 261 -21.59 24.19 10.41
CA ASP A 261 -20.28 24.79 10.13
C ASP A 261 -19.20 23.86 10.70
N ILE A 262 -18.28 23.42 9.86
CA ILE A 262 -17.27 22.41 10.18
C ILE A 262 -15.89 23.07 10.17
N ASP A 263 -15.26 23.07 11.33
CA ASP A 263 -13.86 23.48 11.50
C ASP A 263 -12.97 22.26 11.71
N PHE A 264 -11.75 22.32 11.18
CA PHE A 264 -10.75 21.28 11.35
C PHE A 264 -9.60 21.71 12.26
N SER A 265 -9.16 20.76 13.07
CA SER A 265 -7.86 20.81 13.76
C SER A 265 -7.07 19.57 13.39
N ILE A 266 -5.76 19.75 13.21
CA ILE A 266 -4.84 18.68 12.81
C ILE A 266 -3.52 18.83 13.56
N HIS A 267 -2.83 17.71 13.72
CA HIS A 267 -1.44 17.69 14.14
C HIS A 267 -0.78 16.42 13.59
N HIS A 268 0.39 16.58 12.97
CA HIS A 268 1.22 15.49 12.48
C HIS A 268 2.66 15.75 12.90
N GLU A 269 3.37 14.70 13.31
CA GLU A 269 4.76 14.80 13.72
C GLU A 269 5.57 13.56 13.35
N ASN A 270 6.86 13.78 13.09
CA ASN A 270 7.87 12.74 13.04
C ASN A 270 8.72 12.82 14.30
N LYS A 271 8.72 11.74 15.09
CA LYS A 271 9.49 11.63 16.35
C LYS A 271 10.71 10.71 16.26
N LYS A 272 11.07 10.21 15.07
CA LYS A 272 12.13 9.21 14.91
C LYS A 272 13.47 9.70 15.48
N LEU A 273 13.86 10.94 15.17
CA LEU A 273 15.12 11.53 15.66
C LEU A 273 15.09 11.79 17.17
N GLU A 274 13.98 12.28 17.72
CA GLU A 274 13.83 12.44 19.17
C GLU A 274 14.01 11.10 19.91
N ARG A 275 13.30 10.07 19.46
CA ARG A 275 13.34 8.72 20.04
C ARG A 275 14.71 8.06 19.88
N LEU A 276 15.36 8.25 18.74
CA LEU A 276 16.75 7.81 18.51
C LEU A 276 17.69 8.42 19.55
N HIS A 277 17.66 9.74 19.73
CA HIS A 277 18.56 10.42 20.68
C HIS A 277 18.25 10.03 22.12
N GLN A 278 16.99 9.83 22.48
CA GLN A 278 16.63 9.31 23.79
C GLN A 278 17.22 7.91 24.03
N ARG A 279 17.09 7.01 23.03
CA ARG A 279 17.66 5.66 23.10
C ARG A 279 19.20 5.68 23.22
N MET A 280 19.86 6.58 22.51
CA MET A 280 21.32 6.76 22.62
C MET A 280 21.73 7.16 24.03
N GLU A 281 21.02 8.11 24.65
CA GLU A 281 21.29 8.52 26.04
C GLU A 281 21.08 7.38 27.04
N ASP A 282 19.98 6.64 26.90
CA ASP A 282 19.67 5.49 27.77
C ASP A 282 20.76 4.41 27.67
N ALA A 283 21.41 4.29 26.51
CA ALA A 283 22.54 3.38 26.26
C ALA A 283 23.91 3.95 26.68
N GLY A 284 23.95 5.15 27.27
CA GLY A 284 25.18 5.78 27.76
C GLY A 284 25.95 6.60 26.71
N PHE A 285 25.33 6.91 25.57
CA PHE A 285 25.87 7.78 24.53
C PHE A 285 25.22 9.16 24.63
N PRO A 286 25.92 10.19 25.13
CA PRO A 286 25.33 11.52 25.29
C PRO A 286 24.82 12.06 23.95
N SER A 287 23.56 12.52 23.91
CA SER A 287 23.01 13.15 22.70
C SER A 287 23.76 14.45 22.35
N GLY A 288 24.26 15.15 23.38
CA GLY A 288 24.82 16.49 23.25
C GLY A 288 23.76 17.59 23.20
N PHE A 289 22.49 17.25 23.41
CA PHE A 289 21.34 18.16 23.39
C PHE A 289 20.53 18.02 24.68
N SER A 290 20.02 19.13 25.19
CA SER A 290 19.11 19.13 26.34
C SER A 290 17.75 18.52 25.97
N ALA A 291 17.01 18.05 26.98
CA ALA A 291 15.64 17.58 26.79
C ALA A 291 14.75 18.63 26.10
N ALA A 292 14.94 19.92 26.41
CA ALA A 292 14.20 21.02 25.78
C ALA A 292 14.56 21.22 24.30
N GLU A 293 15.83 21.06 23.92
CA GLU A 293 16.25 21.12 22.51
C GLU A 293 15.69 19.93 21.72
N ARG A 294 15.61 18.75 22.32
CA ARG A 294 15.01 17.56 21.67
C ARG A 294 13.50 17.65 21.43
N GLN A 295 12.81 18.62 22.03
CA GLN A 295 11.40 18.90 21.73
C GLN A 295 11.23 19.87 20.54
N GLN A 296 12.33 20.27 19.89
CA GLN A 296 12.32 21.20 18.76
C GLN A 296 12.63 20.47 17.45
N SER A 297 12.29 21.11 16.33
CA SER A 297 12.70 20.64 15.01
C SER A 297 14.24 20.66 14.88
N PRO A 298 14.88 19.63 14.29
CA PRO A 298 14.26 18.51 13.55
C PRO A 298 14.05 17.24 14.39
N PHE A 299 14.23 17.25 15.72
CA PHE A 299 14.06 16.05 16.56
C PHE A 299 12.61 15.58 16.58
N ILE A 300 11.70 16.52 16.87
CA ILE A 300 10.27 16.39 16.62
C ILE A 300 9.96 17.30 15.43
N ASN A 301 9.82 16.69 14.26
CA ASN A 301 9.51 17.45 13.05
C ASN A 301 8.01 17.45 12.78
N ALA A 302 7.37 18.60 12.97
CA ALA A 302 5.98 18.84 12.56
C ALA A 302 5.91 19.76 11.32
N GLN A 303 7.05 20.31 10.87
CA GLN A 303 7.08 21.19 9.70
C GLN A 303 7.38 20.42 8.43
N GLY A 304 6.73 20.83 7.34
CA GLY A 304 6.98 20.28 6.01
C GLY A 304 6.51 18.84 5.81
N LEU A 305 5.75 18.24 6.74
CA LEU A 305 5.14 16.92 6.51
C LEU A 305 3.95 17.02 5.55
N ILE A 306 3.13 18.06 5.70
CA ILE A 306 1.93 18.34 4.89
C ILE A 306 1.94 19.79 4.40
N GLU A 307 1.35 20.05 3.24
CA GLU A 307 1.14 21.43 2.75
C GLU A 307 0.04 22.16 3.53
N GLY A 308 -0.83 21.39 4.20
CA GLY A 308 -2.05 21.82 4.87
C GLY A 308 -3.22 20.88 4.52
N LEU A 309 -4.39 21.15 5.08
CA LEU A 309 -5.63 20.52 4.62
C LEU A 309 -6.25 21.34 3.50
N ALA A 310 -6.52 20.70 2.36
CA ALA A 310 -7.41 21.29 1.35
C ALA A 310 -8.86 20.99 1.76
N ILE A 311 -9.56 22.03 2.26
CA ILE A 311 -10.95 21.93 2.71
C ILE A 311 -11.87 22.19 1.52
N PHE A 312 -12.77 21.25 1.25
CA PHE A 312 -13.79 21.40 0.21
C PHE A 312 -14.94 22.27 0.72
N GLN A 313 -15.70 22.88 -0.19
CA GLN A 313 -16.81 23.75 0.19
C GLN A 313 -17.83 23.05 1.10
N GLY A 314 -18.05 21.75 0.87
CA GLY A 314 -18.92 20.90 1.68
C GLY A 314 -18.40 20.56 3.07
N GLY A 315 -17.17 20.90 3.43
CA GLY A 315 -16.62 20.62 4.78
C GLY A 315 -15.95 19.26 4.92
N SER A 316 -15.76 18.49 3.85
CA SER A 316 -14.77 17.39 3.80
C SER A 316 -13.37 17.95 3.53
N CYS A 317 -12.31 17.17 3.75
CA CYS A 317 -10.94 17.62 3.51
C CYS A 317 -10.03 16.57 2.85
N LEU A 318 -8.98 17.07 2.20
CA LEU A 318 -7.91 16.26 1.63
C LEU A 318 -6.60 16.58 2.36
N LEU A 319 -5.98 15.55 2.95
CA LEU A 319 -4.64 15.64 3.51
C LEU A 319 -3.62 15.25 2.44
N SER A 320 -2.76 16.18 2.04
CA SER A 320 -1.68 15.93 1.09
C SER A 320 -0.32 16.14 1.76
N PRO A 321 0.58 15.14 1.70
CA PRO A 321 1.97 15.33 2.06
C PRO A 321 2.61 16.41 1.21
N GLN A 322 3.62 17.11 1.76
CA GLN A 322 4.39 18.08 0.99
C GLN A 322 5.36 17.36 0.04
N PRO A 323 5.32 17.65 -1.27
CA PRO A 323 6.26 17.11 -2.24
C PRO A 323 7.69 17.60 -1.97
N GLN A 324 8.61 16.67 -1.73
CA GLN A 324 10.00 16.96 -1.39
C GLN A 324 10.89 15.72 -1.58
N PRO A 325 12.23 15.84 -1.51
CA PRO A 325 13.10 14.66 -1.50
C PRO A 325 12.67 13.65 -0.44
N LEU A 326 12.83 12.35 -0.70
CA LEU A 326 12.37 11.31 0.24
C LEU A 326 13.07 11.39 1.61
N VAL A 327 14.30 11.90 1.63
CA VAL A 327 15.10 12.13 2.84
C VAL A 327 15.94 13.40 2.71
N ALA A 328 16.36 13.96 3.84
CA ALA A 328 17.23 15.12 3.91
C ALA A 328 18.28 15.01 5.02
N ARG A 329 19.44 15.64 4.81
CA ARG A 329 20.46 15.77 5.86
C ARG A 329 19.92 16.65 6.97
N ALA A 330 19.85 16.15 8.20
CA ALA A 330 19.31 16.91 9.32
C ALA A 330 20.32 17.96 9.81
N SER A 331 19.81 19.12 10.22
CA SER A 331 20.60 20.18 10.82
C SER A 331 19.85 20.81 12.00
N PHE A 332 20.60 21.25 13.01
CA PHE A 332 20.07 21.97 14.16
C PHE A 332 20.92 23.22 14.37
N ASN A 333 20.31 24.40 14.51
CA ASN A 333 21.00 25.68 14.61
C ASN A 333 22.06 25.91 13.51
N ASN A 334 21.72 25.56 12.24
CA ASN A 334 22.60 25.65 11.06
C ASN A 334 23.86 24.76 11.11
N ALA A 335 23.96 23.82 12.04
CA ALA A 335 25.03 22.83 12.10
C ALA A 335 24.49 21.42 11.77
N PRO A 336 25.31 20.53 11.19
CA PRO A 336 24.93 19.14 10.97
C PRO A 336 24.47 18.47 12.28
N LEU A 337 23.25 17.95 12.30
CA LEU A 337 22.73 17.25 13.47
C LEU A 337 23.35 15.86 13.52
N THR A 338 24.01 15.53 14.61
CA THR A 338 24.83 14.31 14.72
C THR A 338 24.57 13.58 16.02
N PHE A 339 24.84 12.28 16.05
CA PHE A 339 24.91 11.48 17.26
C PHE A 339 26.24 10.73 17.31
N GLN A 340 26.68 10.33 18.51
CA GLN A 340 27.88 9.53 18.66
C GLN A 340 27.57 8.09 18.23
N SER A 341 28.16 7.64 17.12
CA SER A 341 27.98 6.25 16.65
C SER A 341 28.54 5.28 17.70
N PRO A 342 27.73 4.34 18.20
CA PRO A 342 28.16 3.36 19.18
C PRO A 342 28.92 2.22 18.49
N SER A 343 29.73 1.48 19.25
CA SER A 343 30.12 0.14 18.81
C SER A 343 28.88 -0.75 18.75
N MET A 344 28.74 -1.57 17.71
CA MET A 344 27.60 -2.49 17.55
C MET A 344 27.78 -3.75 18.41
N GLN A 345 27.88 -3.56 19.73
CA GLN A 345 28.01 -4.61 20.73
C GLN A 345 27.11 -4.28 21.93
N GLY A 346 26.52 -5.30 22.55
CA GLY A 346 25.68 -5.14 23.73
C GLY A 346 24.27 -4.65 23.40
N ALA A 347 23.99 -3.36 23.61
CA ALA A 347 22.66 -2.74 23.38
C ALA A 347 22.31 -2.55 21.89
N PHE A 348 23.33 -2.72 21.03
CA PHE A 348 23.31 -2.65 19.58
C PHE A 348 23.96 -3.93 19.04
N TYR A 349 23.65 -4.29 17.79
CA TYR A 349 24.19 -5.49 17.15
C TYR A 349 24.44 -5.25 15.66
N ASP A 350 25.26 -6.10 15.06
CA ASP A 350 25.86 -5.91 13.73
C ASP A 350 25.21 -6.75 12.61
N ALA A 351 24.07 -7.41 12.88
CA ALA A 351 23.44 -8.33 11.94
C ALA A 351 23.09 -7.70 10.57
N PHE A 352 22.94 -6.37 10.53
CA PHE A 352 22.65 -5.60 9.33
C PHE A 352 23.68 -4.48 9.08
N SER A 353 24.89 -4.62 9.62
CA SER A 353 25.98 -3.67 9.37
C SER A 353 26.20 -3.51 7.85
N PRO A 354 26.41 -2.29 7.31
CA PRO A 354 26.72 -1.03 8.00
C PRO A 354 25.50 -0.15 8.36
N THR A 355 24.37 -0.74 8.71
CA THR A 355 23.21 -0.07 9.34
C THR A 355 23.24 -0.28 10.85
N LEU A 356 22.93 0.75 11.64
CA LEU A 356 22.86 0.62 13.09
C LEU A 356 21.53 0.00 13.49
N SER A 357 21.58 -1.15 14.16
CA SER A 357 20.41 -1.88 14.66
C SER A 357 20.32 -1.81 16.18
N PHE A 358 19.09 -1.71 16.69
CA PHE A 358 18.80 -1.60 18.13
C PHE A 358 18.18 -2.90 18.63
N ASN A 359 18.64 -3.41 19.78
CA ASN A 359 18.03 -4.61 20.37
C ASN A 359 16.52 -4.41 20.57
N GLU A 360 15.76 -5.45 20.22
CA GLU A 360 14.32 -5.47 20.48
C GLU A 360 14.04 -5.38 21.99
N PRO A 361 13.03 -4.60 22.41
CA PRO A 361 12.46 -4.73 23.75
C PRO A 361 11.80 -6.10 23.95
N GLU A 362 11.36 -6.40 25.18
CA GLU A 362 10.64 -7.66 25.47
C GLU A 362 9.28 -7.77 24.71
N GLY A 363 9.33 -8.36 23.51
CA GLY A 363 8.19 -8.85 22.74
C GLY A 363 7.72 -7.94 21.60
N PRO A 364 7.54 -8.46 20.37
CA PRO A 364 6.83 -7.73 19.32
C PRO A 364 5.36 -7.48 19.74
N PRO A 365 4.73 -6.38 19.31
CA PRO A 365 5.23 -5.40 18.33
C PRO A 365 5.93 -4.16 18.93
N VAL A 366 6.47 -4.21 20.15
CA VAL A 366 6.90 -3.01 20.89
C VAL A 366 8.22 -2.41 20.35
N ARG A 367 8.16 -1.16 19.88
CA ARG A 367 9.25 -0.35 19.29
C ARG A 367 9.18 1.12 19.76
N PRO A 368 9.67 1.42 20.97
CA PRO A 368 9.73 2.78 21.52
C PRO A 368 10.75 3.71 20.82
N TRP A 369 11.57 3.16 19.92
CA TRP A 369 12.57 3.88 19.12
C TRP A 369 12.70 3.23 17.74
N PRO A 370 13.28 3.95 16.75
CA PRO A 370 13.55 3.39 15.43
C PRO A 370 14.31 2.07 15.48
N GLU A 371 13.88 1.09 14.70
CA GLU A 371 14.58 -0.20 14.62
C GLU A 371 15.97 -0.09 13.99
N TYR A 372 16.14 0.89 13.09
CA TYR A 372 17.37 1.12 12.35
C TYR A 372 17.75 2.59 12.28
N ALA A 373 19.05 2.89 12.17
CA ALA A 373 19.56 4.22 11.90
C ALA A 373 20.73 4.21 10.90
N HIS A 374 20.77 5.21 10.02
CA HIS A 374 21.88 5.39 9.07
C HIS A 374 23.15 5.84 9.79
N VAL A 375 24.30 5.24 9.44
CA VAL A 375 25.59 5.57 10.05
C VAL A 375 26.74 5.75 9.07
N ARG A 376 26.51 5.75 7.74
CA ARG A 376 27.58 5.80 6.71
C ARG A 376 28.06 7.22 6.36
N PHE A 377 27.55 8.25 7.04
CA PHE A 377 28.03 9.63 6.95
C PHE A 377 28.69 10.05 8.27
N GLU A 378 29.98 10.35 8.22
CA GLU A 378 30.75 10.91 9.34
C GLU A 378 30.78 12.44 9.24
N VAL A 379 30.69 13.14 10.37
CA VAL A 379 30.91 14.57 10.46
C VAL A 379 32.20 14.84 11.23
N ASP A 380 33.22 15.34 10.54
CA ASP A 380 34.50 15.74 11.11
C ASP A 380 34.75 17.23 10.85
N ASN A 381 35.00 18.00 11.91
CA ASN A 381 35.20 19.46 11.83
C ASN A 381 34.12 20.21 11.00
N GLY A 382 32.86 19.76 11.12
CA GLY A 382 31.71 20.33 10.39
C GLY A 382 31.59 19.88 8.93
N ARG A 383 32.55 19.09 8.42
CA ARG A 383 32.50 18.49 7.08
C ARG A 383 31.88 17.11 7.14
N THR A 384 30.85 16.90 6.31
CA THR A 384 30.27 15.57 6.10
C THR A 384 31.11 14.76 5.12
N VAL A 385 31.46 13.53 5.50
CA VAL A 385 32.22 12.56 4.71
C VAL A 385 31.38 11.29 4.59
N TYR A 386 30.98 10.96 3.37
CA TYR A 386 30.43 9.65 3.06
C TYR A 386 31.58 8.62 3.06
N PHE A 387 31.44 7.54 3.81
CA PHE A 387 32.41 6.45 3.80
C PHE A 387 31.80 5.12 3.36
N GLY A 388 30.54 5.10 2.93
CA GLY A 388 29.85 3.89 2.51
C GLY A 388 30.46 3.18 1.31
N ASN A 389 31.37 3.82 0.57
CA ASN A 389 32.13 3.23 -0.54
C ASN A 389 33.56 2.81 -0.16
N ARG A 390 33.91 2.79 1.13
CA ARG A 390 35.24 2.35 1.57
C ARG A 390 35.29 0.84 1.72
N PRO A 391 36.41 0.18 1.38
CA PRO A 391 36.60 -1.26 1.57
C PRO A 391 36.35 -1.75 3.01
N ASP A 392 36.54 -0.88 4.01
CA ASP A 392 36.38 -1.18 5.44
C ASP A 392 35.05 -0.67 6.02
N VAL A 393 34.03 -0.41 5.20
CA VAL A 393 32.74 0.20 5.62
C VAL A 393 32.10 -0.54 6.80
N VAL A 394 32.05 -1.88 6.77
CA VAL A 394 31.50 -2.70 7.86
C VAL A 394 32.34 -2.57 9.12
N GLY A 395 33.67 -2.66 9.00
CA GLY A 395 34.58 -2.55 10.14
C GLY A 395 34.44 -1.20 10.84
N LYS A 396 34.42 -0.11 10.06
CA LYS A 396 34.24 1.26 10.59
C LYS A 396 32.87 1.44 11.24
N ALA A 397 31.79 1.01 10.60
CA ALA A 397 30.43 1.15 11.14
C ALA A 397 30.26 0.34 12.44
N THR A 398 30.74 -0.91 12.45
CA THR A 398 30.65 -1.82 13.61
C THR A 398 31.49 -1.31 14.78
N GLN A 399 32.68 -0.76 14.52
CA GLN A 399 33.54 -0.17 15.54
C GLN A 399 32.92 1.09 16.16
N GLY A 400 32.19 1.88 15.38
CA GLY A 400 31.63 3.16 15.80
C GLY A 400 32.72 4.18 16.17
N GLY A 401 32.40 5.08 17.11
CA GLY A 401 33.39 6.03 17.66
C GLY A 401 33.52 7.36 16.91
N TYR A 402 32.71 7.58 15.88
CA TYR A 402 32.64 8.84 15.12
C TYR A 402 31.28 9.53 15.29
N ARG A 403 31.17 10.79 14.84
CA ARG A 403 29.90 11.52 14.81
C ARG A 403 29.14 11.15 13.54
N ALA A 404 28.08 10.36 13.66
CA ALA A 404 27.21 10.01 12.55
C ALA A 404 26.24 11.17 12.27
N LEU A 405 26.02 11.49 11.00
CA LEU A 405 25.02 12.47 10.57
C LEU A 405 23.61 11.86 10.69
N ASN A 406 22.69 12.59 11.30
CA ASN A 406 21.27 12.24 11.25
C ASN A 406 20.71 12.55 9.86
N ILE A 407 19.99 11.60 9.28
CA ILE A 407 19.20 11.80 8.09
C ILE A 407 17.72 11.75 8.51
N ALA A 408 16.97 12.79 8.15
CA ALA A 408 15.55 12.88 8.40
C ALA A 408 14.76 12.39 7.18
N ASP A 409 13.59 11.79 7.43
CA ASP A 409 12.55 11.59 6.43
C ASP A 409 11.32 12.43 6.78
N PHE A 410 10.30 12.33 5.93
CA PHE A 410 9.07 13.11 6.04
C PHE A 410 7.85 12.22 6.28
N THR A 411 8.07 11.03 6.84
CA THR A 411 7.00 10.14 7.32
C THR A 411 6.58 10.55 8.74
N GLY A 412 5.46 10.06 9.24
CA GLY A 412 4.99 10.36 10.59
C GLY A 412 3.55 9.93 10.82
N ASP A 413 3.05 10.24 12.01
CA ASP A 413 1.67 9.99 12.40
C ASP A 413 1.05 11.22 13.06
N GLY A 414 -0.27 11.22 13.14
CA GLY A 414 -1.02 12.39 13.54
C GLY A 414 -2.51 12.12 13.68
N TRP A 415 -3.26 13.20 13.78
CA TRP A 415 -4.71 13.16 13.93
C TRP A 415 -5.39 14.27 13.16
N ILE A 416 -6.65 14.02 12.78
CA ILE A 416 -7.57 15.00 12.20
C ILE A 416 -8.85 14.98 13.04
N LYS A 417 -9.26 16.15 13.54
CA LYS A 417 -10.44 16.32 14.37
C LYS A 417 -11.34 17.41 13.80
N ALA A 418 -12.64 17.14 13.73
CA ALA A 418 -13.64 18.11 13.30
C ALA A 418 -14.39 18.68 14.50
N THR A 419 -14.63 19.99 14.51
CA THR A 419 -15.51 20.67 15.46
C THR A 419 -16.74 21.17 14.71
N VAL A 420 -17.92 20.90 15.27
CA VAL A 420 -19.20 21.33 14.70
C VAL A 420 -19.99 22.04 15.79
N PRO A 421 -19.98 23.38 15.85
CA PRO A 421 -20.57 24.14 16.95
C PRO A 421 -22.05 23.84 17.20
N ALA A 422 -22.82 23.58 16.14
CA ALA A 422 -24.24 23.20 16.25
C ALA A 422 -24.47 21.83 16.92
N LEU A 423 -23.42 21.01 17.06
CA LEU A 423 -23.46 19.66 17.63
C LEU A 423 -22.52 19.53 18.85
N ASP A 424 -22.30 20.62 19.59
CA ASP A 424 -21.42 20.67 20.78
C ASP A 424 -21.77 19.64 21.88
N SER A 425 -23.02 19.17 21.89
CA SER A 425 -23.50 18.11 22.77
C SER A 425 -23.02 16.70 22.41
N LEU A 426 -22.42 16.51 21.23
CA LEU A 426 -21.83 15.24 20.80
C LEU A 426 -20.31 15.29 20.97
N ASP A 427 -19.73 14.17 21.40
CA ASP A 427 -18.28 14.03 21.43
C ASP A 427 -17.69 14.14 20.01
N SER A 428 -16.50 14.71 19.90
CA SER A 428 -15.74 14.77 18.65
C SER A 428 -14.62 13.72 18.66
N ILE A 429 -14.75 12.72 17.81
CA ILE A 429 -13.85 11.57 17.69
C ILE A 429 -12.88 11.80 16.52
N PRO A 430 -11.57 11.95 16.79
CA PRO A 430 -10.58 12.17 15.75
C PRO A 430 -10.30 10.91 14.94
N ALA A 431 -9.88 11.13 13.69
CA ALA A 431 -9.23 10.10 12.89
C ALA A 431 -7.73 10.04 13.21
N TYR A 432 -7.18 8.83 13.25
CA TYR A 432 -5.75 8.58 13.17
C TYR A 432 -5.27 8.75 11.74
N SER A 433 -4.14 9.42 11.54
CA SER A 433 -3.72 9.84 10.22
C SER A 433 -2.22 9.57 10.03
N LEU A 434 -1.90 8.73 9.05
CA LEU A 434 -0.54 8.31 8.74
C LEU A 434 0.00 9.07 7.53
N ILE A 435 1.27 9.45 7.62
CA ILE A 435 2.09 9.92 6.50
C ILE A 435 3.19 8.87 6.32
N ALA A 436 3.00 7.95 5.38
CA ALA A 436 3.84 6.78 5.19
C ALA A 436 4.83 6.93 4.04
N ALA A 437 5.81 6.03 4.00
CA ALA A 437 6.73 5.88 2.87
C ALA A 437 5.97 5.54 1.58
N PRO A 438 6.55 5.79 0.38
CA PRO A 438 5.91 5.43 -0.89
C PRO A 438 5.65 3.92 -1.01
N ASP A 439 4.63 3.56 -1.80
CA ASP A 439 4.45 2.19 -2.28
C ASP A 439 5.29 1.96 -3.53
N PHE A 440 6.18 0.96 -3.49
CA PHE A 440 6.97 0.60 -4.66
C PHE A 440 6.27 -0.43 -5.57
N PHE A 441 5.15 -1.03 -5.13
CA PHE A 441 4.18 -1.74 -5.96
C PHE A 441 2.78 -1.14 -5.82
N PRO A 442 2.56 0.08 -6.33
CA PRO A 442 1.36 0.85 -6.01
C PRO A 442 0.05 0.31 -6.60
N ALA A 443 0.11 -0.73 -7.45
CA ALA A 443 -1.04 -1.42 -8.01
C ALA A 443 -1.28 -2.80 -7.35
N VAL A 444 -0.57 -3.10 -6.25
CA VAL A 444 -0.73 -4.33 -5.46
C VAL A 444 -1.28 -3.94 -4.09
N ASP A 445 -2.48 -4.44 -3.76
CA ASP A 445 -3.12 -4.19 -2.48
C ASP A 445 -2.74 -5.26 -1.43
N GLN A 446 -2.43 -4.81 -0.21
CA GLN A 446 -1.95 -5.68 0.86
C GLN A 446 -3.01 -6.71 1.30
N ARG A 447 -4.29 -6.31 1.37
CA ARG A 447 -5.40 -7.22 1.70
C ARG A 447 -5.67 -8.20 0.58
N GLU A 448 -5.64 -7.78 -0.67
CA GLU A 448 -5.86 -8.67 -1.83
C GLU A 448 -4.83 -9.82 -1.84
N VAL A 449 -3.55 -9.48 -1.61
CA VAL A 449 -2.47 -10.47 -1.48
C VAL A 449 -2.67 -11.40 -0.29
N TYR A 450 -3.06 -10.86 0.87
CA TYR A 450 -3.31 -11.66 2.06
C TYR A 450 -4.49 -12.63 1.87
N GLU A 451 -5.61 -12.16 1.34
CA GLU A 451 -6.80 -12.97 1.09
C GLU A 451 -6.44 -14.12 0.15
N TRP A 452 -5.80 -13.84 -0.99
CA TRP A 452 -5.32 -14.86 -1.93
C TRP A 452 -4.42 -15.91 -1.28
N TRP A 453 -3.42 -15.47 -0.51
CA TRP A 453 -2.49 -16.36 0.16
C TRP A 453 -3.19 -17.27 1.18
N SER A 454 -4.09 -16.70 1.98
CA SER A 454 -4.82 -17.43 3.02
C SER A 454 -5.91 -18.36 2.48
N GLU A 455 -6.63 -17.95 1.42
CA GLU A 455 -7.71 -18.73 0.82
C GLU A 455 -7.19 -19.99 0.13
N ILE A 456 -6.00 -19.96 -0.48
CA ILE A 456 -5.39 -21.14 -1.09
C ILE A 456 -4.99 -22.19 -0.04
N GLN A 457 -4.70 -21.77 1.20
CA GLN A 457 -4.39 -22.70 2.30
C GLN A 457 -5.64 -23.35 2.89
N ASP A 458 -6.84 -22.83 2.62
CA ASP A 458 -8.07 -23.41 3.13
C ASP A 458 -8.29 -24.80 2.52
N GLN A 459 -8.36 -25.82 3.37
CA GLN A 459 -8.61 -27.21 2.95
C GLN A 459 -9.94 -27.35 2.19
N SER A 460 -10.90 -26.47 2.45
CA SER A 460 -12.20 -26.47 1.78
C SER A 460 -12.10 -26.11 0.28
N THR A 461 -11.16 -25.22 -0.07
CA THR A 461 -10.93 -24.74 -1.44
C THR A 461 -9.80 -25.51 -2.12
N LEU A 462 -8.84 -26.06 -1.38
CA LEU A 462 -7.66 -26.72 -1.93
C LEU A 462 -8.01 -27.89 -2.86
N SER A 463 -9.10 -28.61 -2.60
CA SER A 463 -9.52 -29.76 -3.43
C SER A 463 -9.92 -29.39 -4.86
N THR A 464 -10.32 -28.13 -5.10
CA THR A 464 -10.73 -27.62 -6.42
C THR A 464 -9.57 -26.98 -7.19
N GLN A 465 -8.42 -26.80 -6.55
CA GLN A 465 -7.23 -26.21 -7.17
C GLN A 465 -6.53 -27.18 -8.13
N PRO A 466 -5.80 -26.67 -9.15
CA PRO A 466 -5.01 -27.50 -10.05
C PRO A 466 -4.03 -28.43 -9.31
N PRO A 467 -3.75 -29.65 -9.84
CA PRO A 467 -2.86 -30.60 -9.18
C PRO A 467 -1.50 -30.02 -8.78
N TRP A 468 -0.88 -29.22 -9.66
CA TRP A 468 0.41 -28.60 -9.40
C TRP A 468 0.36 -27.62 -8.22
N LEU A 469 -0.71 -26.83 -8.09
CA LEU A 469 -0.88 -25.87 -7.00
C LEU A 469 -1.08 -26.59 -5.67
N ARG A 470 -1.92 -27.63 -5.66
CA ARG A 470 -2.10 -28.46 -4.45
C ARG A 470 -0.80 -29.07 -3.96
N GLN A 471 0.07 -29.50 -4.87
CA GLN A 471 1.37 -30.05 -4.49
C GLN A 471 2.32 -28.98 -3.94
N LEU A 472 2.24 -27.72 -4.38
CA LEU A 472 3.01 -26.64 -3.74
C LEU A 472 2.57 -26.44 -2.29
N VAL A 473 1.26 -26.41 -2.04
CA VAL A 473 0.69 -26.26 -0.69
C VAL A 473 1.03 -27.46 0.18
N LEU A 474 0.67 -28.66 -0.25
CA LEU A 474 0.89 -29.90 0.52
C LEU A 474 2.38 -30.28 0.63
N GLY A 475 3.21 -29.80 -0.30
CA GLY A 475 4.66 -30.01 -0.31
C GLY A 475 5.45 -29.02 0.54
N GLY A 476 4.78 -28.09 1.24
CA GLY A 476 5.44 -27.14 2.14
C GLY A 476 6.10 -25.93 1.45
N TYR A 477 5.80 -25.69 0.17
CA TYR A 477 6.33 -24.53 -0.58
C TYR A 477 5.51 -23.25 -0.37
N TRP A 478 4.31 -23.34 0.22
CA TRP A 478 3.37 -22.22 0.33
C TRP A 478 3.64 -21.27 1.52
N ASP A 479 4.43 -21.70 2.50
CA ASP A 479 4.88 -20.84 3.61
C ASP A 479 6.13 -20.05 3.18
N PHE A 480 6.00 -19.28 2.10
CA PHE A 480 7.13 -18.62 1.44
C PHE A 480 7.50 -17.25 2.03
N TRP A 481 6.61 -16.62 2.80
CA TRP A 481 6.92 -15.44 3.59
C TRP A 481 7.24 -15.80 5.04
N ARG A 482 8.17 -15.05 5.63
CA ARG A 482 8.55 -15.20 7.04
C ARG A 482 7.42 -14.78 8.01
N ALA A 483 6.55 -13.87 7.59
CA ALA A 483 5.30 -13.55 8.28
C ALA A 483 4.19 -13.37 7.26
N GLY A 484 2.95 -13.68 7.66
CA GLY A 484 1.80 -13.42 6.79
C GLY A 484 1.69 -11.92 6.47
N PRO A 485 1.31 -11.54 5.24
CA PRO A 485 1.22 -10.14 4.81
C PRO A 485 -0.05 -9.47 5.38
N ILE A 486 -0.19 -9.42 6.71
CA ILE A 486 -1.41 -8.94 7.38
C ILE A 486 -1.62 -7.45 7.07
N PRO A 487 -2.82 -7.02 6.60
CA PRO A 487 -3.11 -5.62 6.37
C PRO A 487 -3.31 -4.84 7.68
N LEU A 488 -3.07 -3.53 7.68
CA LEU A 488 -3.26 -2.69 8.88
C LEU A 488 -4.73 -2.66 9.36
N SER A 489 -5.68 -2.85 8.46
CA SER A 489 -7.12 -2.91 8.78
C SER A 489 -7.51 -4.10 9.69
N ASP A 490 -6.64 -5.10 9.80
CA ASP A 490 -6.78 -6.25 10.68
C ASP A 490 -6.26 -6.01 12.11
N GLU A 491 -5.50 -4.93 12.32
CA GLU A 491 -4.94 -4.61 13.63
C GLU A 491 -6.06 -4.22 14.60
N ARG A 492 -5.88 -4.58 15.87
CA ARG A 492 -6.80 -4.23 16.96
C ARG A 492 -6.05 -3.55 18.10
N SER A 493 -5.37 -2.46 17.74
CA SER A 493 -4.51 -1.67 18.62
C SER A 493 -5.01 -0.23 18.67
N ALA A 494 -4.81 0.44 19.80
CA ALA A 494 -5.12 1.86 19.92
C ALA A 494 -4.26 2.69 18.94
N PRO A 495 -4.75 3.84 18.45
CA PRO A 495 -3.90 4.79 17.73
C PRO A 495 -2.79 5.32 18.64
N ASN A 496 -1.86 6.12 18.11
CA ASN A 496 -0.76 6.65 18.90
C ASN A 496 -1.24 7.57 20.04
N ILE A 497 -1.44 6.99 21.22
CA ILE A 497 -1.91 7.66 22.44
C ILE A 497 -0.88 8.62 23.05
N THR A 498 0.33 8.70 22.48
CA THR A 498 1.38 9.64 22.90
C THR A 498 1.37 10.95 22.10
N LEU A 499 0.50 11.06 21.08
CA LEU A 499 0.31 12.29 20.31
C LEU A 499 -0.35 13.37 21.17
N ALA A 500 0.25 14.56 21.20
CA ALA A 500 -0.28 15.68 21.95
C ALA A 500 -1.64 16.12 21.40
N ASN A 501 -2.59 16.41 22.32
CA ASN A 501 -3.92 16.92 22.02
C ASN A 501 -4.79 16.02 21.12
N ALA A 502 -4.40 14.76 20.90
CA ALA A 502 -5.14 13.83 20.05
C ALA A 502 -6.41 13.29 20.70
N GLU A 503 -6.50 13.32 22.04
CA GLU A 503 -7.62 12.76 22.82
C GLU A 503 -7.91 11.27 22.53
N PHE A 504 -6.95 10.55 21.95
CA PHE A 504 -7.04 9.12 21.73
C PHE A 504 -7.11 8.34 23.04
N ARG A 505 -7.89 7.27 23.04
CA ARG A 505 -8.13 6.43 24.21
C ARG A 505 -7.44 5.08 24.05
N GLU A 506 -6.99 4.51 25.17
CA GLU A 506 -6.36 3.19 25.18
C GLU A 506 -7.31 2.05 24.78
N ASP A 507 -8.62 2.22 24.99
CA ASP A 507 -9.65 1.26 24.61
C ASP A 507 -10.09 1.38 23.14
N ASP A 508 -9.57 2.37 22.41
CA ASP A 508 -9.94 2.69 21.04
C ASP A 508 -9.26 1.80 19.99
N SER A 509 -9.42 0.49 20.17
CA SER A 509 -8.67 -0.54 19.45
C SER A 509 -9.17 -0.84 18.03
N THR A 510 -10.25 -0.21 17.57
CA THR A 510 -10.86 -0.48 16.25
C THR A 510 -10.60 0.62 15.23
N VAL A 511 -9.69 1.56 15.54
CA VAL A 511 -9.44 2.76 14.72
C VAL A 511 -9.00 2.44 13.28
N THR A 512 -8.33 1.31 13.04
CA THR A 512 -7.89 0.86 11.71
C THR A 512 -8.93 0.02 10.98
N ALA A 513 -10.00 -0.43 11.64
CA ALA A 513 -11.01 -1.25 10.98
C ALA A 513 -11.69 -0.46 9.85
N ILE A 514 -12.01 -1.15 8.75
CA ILE A 514 -12.80 -0.60 7.66
C ILE A 514 -14.24 -1.09 7.81
N VAL A 515 -15.19 -0.16 7.86
CA VAL A 515 -16.63 -0.44 7.97
C VAL A 515 -17.38 0.24 6.82
N THR A 516 -18.58 -0.23 6.52
CA THR A 516 -19.55 0.54 5.72
C THR A 516 -20.36 1.46 6.63
N ALA A 517 -21.17 2.35 6.04
CA ALA A 517 -22.26 2.97 6.77
C ALA A 517 -23.21 1.89 7.33
N LEU A 518 -23.98 2.24 8.37
CA LEU A 518 -24.92 1.32 8.98
C LEU A 518 -26.05 0.95 8.01
N GLN A 519 -26.21 -0.35 7.72
CA GLN A 519 -27.15 -0.85 6.70
C GLN A 519 -28.40 -1.53 7.29
N ASP A 520 -29.47 -1.56 6.50
CA ASP A 520 -30.61 -2.45 6.72
C ASP A 520 -30.26 -3.89 6.28
N ILE A 521 -30.65 -4.87 7.10
CA ILE A 521 -30.34 -6.30 6.93
C ILE A 521 -30.99 -6.91 5.67
N ASN A 522 -31.96 -6.22 5.06
CA ASN A 522 -32.71 -6.72 3.90
C ASN A 522 -31.93 -6.69 2.57
N LEU A 523 -30.70 -6.17 2.53
CA LEU A 523 -29.88 -5.99 1.31
C LEU A 523 -28.98 -7.20 0.96
N LEU A 524 -29.46 -8.44 1.16
CA LEU A 524 -28.68 -9.64 0.85
C LEU A 524 -28.59 -9.87 -0.68
N GLN A 525 -27.46 -9.49 -1.28
CA GLN A 525 -27.10 -9.86 -2.66
C GLN A 525 -26.02 -10.94 -2.71
N PRO A 526 -25.98 -11.78 -3.77
CA PRO A 526 -24.83 -12.65 -4.03
C PRO A 526 -23.59 -11.82 -4.34
N LYS A 527 -22.40 -12.35 -4.00
CA LYS A 527 -21.12 -11.70 -4.33
C LYS A 527 -20.94 -11.65 -5.86
N PRO A 528 -20.86 -10.47 -6.50
CA PRO A 528 -20.67 -10.37 -7.93
C PRO A 528 -19.21 -10.61 -8.31
N VAL A 529 -18.97 -10.96 -9.57
CA VAL A 529 -17.63 -11.03 -10.15
C VAL A 529 -17.42 -9.76 -10.97
N VAL A 530 -16.72 -8.80 -10.40
CA VAL A 530 -16.37 -7.51 -11.04
C VAL A 530 -14.89 -7.22 -10.88
N PRO A 531 -14.29 -6.39 -11.75
CA PRO A 531 -12.90 -5.96 -11.59
C PRO A 531 -12.69 -5.21 -10.28
N THR A 532 -11.54 -5.44 -9.64
CA THR A 532 -10.97 -4.58 -8.61
C THR A 532 -10.40 -3.30 -9.22
N THR A 533 -10.11 -2.33 -8.37
CA THR A 533 -9.60 -1.03 -8.77
C THR A 533 -8.10 -1.08 -9.06
N ALA A 534 -7.68 -0.39 -10.13
CA ALA A 534 -6.29 -0.23 -10.50
C ALA A 534 -5.72 1.12 -10.02
N ARG A 535 -5.95 1.46 -8.75
CA ARG A 535 -5.46 2.71 -8.14
C ARG A 535 -4.90 2.45 -6.75
N HIS A 536 -4.12 3.42 -6.26
CA HIS A 536 -3.75 3.43 -4.85
C HIS A 536 -4.99 3.65 -3.96
N ALA A 537 -5.07 2.88 -2.88
CA ALA A 537 -6.08 2.98 -1.85
C ALA A 537 -5.48 3.64 -0.58
N ALA A 538 -6.21 4.62 -0.04
CA ALA A 538 -5.77 5.37 1.15
C ALA A 538 -6.29 4.79 2.47
N LEU A 539 -7.06 3.70 2.43
CA LEU A 539 -7.57 3.01 3.62
C LEU A 539 -6.56 1.95 4.10
N PRO A 540 -6.61 1.57 5.40
CA PRO A 540 -5.60 0.71 6.02
C PRO A 540 -5.58 -0.74 5.52
N ASP A 541 -6.44 -1.17 4.59
CA ASP A 541 -6.31 -2.48 3.97
C ASP A 541 -5.23 -2.54 2.89
N ALA A 542 -4.85 -1.40 2.32
CA ALA A 542 -3.70 -1.26 1.43
C ALA A 542 -2.37 -1.06 2.17
N ALA A 543 -2.41 -0.83 3.48
CA ALA A 543 -1.25 -0.58 4.32
C ALA A 543 -0.79 -1.87 5.05
N ALA A 544 0.51 -1.96 5.32
CA ALA A 544 1.10 -3.05 6.09
C ALA A 544 0.70 -2.98 7.57
N GLY A 545 0.35 -4.13 8.15
CA GLY A 545 0.15 -4.29 9.59
C GLY A 545 1.46 -4.20 10.40
N VAL A 546 1.40 -4.61 11.67
CA VAL A 546 2.52 -4.43 12.60
C VAL A 546 3.28 -5.75 12.81
N PHE A 547 4.28 -6.00 11.97
CA PHE A 547 5.24 -7.09 12.22
C PHE A 547 6.69 -6.63 12.00
N ALA A 548 7.41 -6.45 13.12
CA ALA A 548 8.86 -6.31 13.32
C ALA A 548 9.78 -6.05 12.08
N PRO A 549 9.93 -4.78 11.61
CA PRO A 549 9.03 -3.64 11.80
C PRO A 549 7.94 -3.62 10.72
N GLY A 550 6.80 -2.98 11.03
CA GLY A 550 5.84 -2.67 9.97
C GLY A 550 6.43 -1.72 8.92
N TRP A 551 5.71 -1.45 7.84
CA TRP A 551 6.12 -0.47 6.81
C TRP A 551 5.47 0.89 7.00
N ASP A 552 4.16 0.88 7.27
CA ASP A 552 3.33 2.06 7.45
C ASP A 552 3.34 2.59 8.87
N THR A 553 3.43 1.67 9.83
CA THR A 553 3.45 1.96 11.26
C THR A 553 4.17 0.83 12.00
N SER A 554 4.61 1.12 13.21
CA SER A 554 5.06 0.13 14.20
C SER A 554 4.10 0.10 15.38
N GLY A 555 4.45 -0.62 16.44
CA GLY A 555 3.74 -0.57 17.72
C GLY A 555 4.66 -0.07 18.82
N ASP A 556 4.09 0.50 19.87
CA ASP A 556 4.78 0.80 21.12
C ASP A 556 3.86 0.51 22.30
N ARG A 557 4.37 0.59 23.53
CA ARG A 557 3.62 0.32 24.74
C ARG A 557 3.99 1.34 25.81
N ILE A 558 2.97 1.95 26.41
CA ILE A 558 3.17 2.70 27.65
C ILE A 558 3.50 1.70 28.77
N PRO A 559 4.55 1.91 29.59
CA PRO A 559 4.86 1.04 30.72
C PRO A 559 3.64 0.81 31.62
N GLY A 560 3.17 -0.45 31.70
CA GLY A 560 1.98 -0.83 32.47
C GLY A 560 0.62 -0.48 31.84
N GLY A 561 0.61 0.05 30.62
CA GLY A 561 -0.58 0.46 29.86
C GLY A 561 -0.79 -0.34 28.56
N ALA A 562 -1.65 0.19 27.69
CA ALA A 562 -1.99 -0.44 26.41
C ALA A 562 -0.83 -0.41 25.39
N THR A 563 -0.87 -1.37 24.46
CA THR A 563 -0.09 -1.29 23.21
C THR A 563 -0.83 -0.35 22.25
N HIS A 564 -0.08 0.51 21.57
CA HIS A 564 -0.58 1.46 20.59
C HIS A 564 0.23 1.43 19.31
N LEU A 565 -0.35 1.92 18.21
CA LEU A 565 0.34 2.14 16.95
C LEU A 565 1.25 3.36 17.03
N SER A 566 2.39 3.35 16.35
CA SER A 566 3.30 4.50 16.27
C SER A 566 4.17 4.47 15.03
N ALA A 567 4.33 5.59 14.33
CA ALA A 567 5.24 5.68 13.18
C ALA A 567 6.73 5.78 13.57
N TYR A 568 7.05 6.19 14.80
CA TYR A 568 8.43 6.45 15.23
C TYR A 568 9.28 5.19 15.50
N GLY A 569 8.69 4.00 15.57
CA GLY A 569 9.43 2.74 15.71
C GLY A 569 9.98 2.20 14.40
N LEU A 570 9.56 2.78 13.27
CA LEU A 570 10.16 2.57 11.96
C LEU A 570 11.58 3.16 11.91
N GLY A 571 12.43 2.60 11.07
CA GLY A 571 13.78 3.04 10.75
C GLY A 571 13.90 4.53 10.45
N SER A 572 15.06 5.07 10.83
CA SER A 572 15.40 6.48 10.80
C SER A 572 16.63 6.71 9.92
N PRO A 573 16.45 7.02 8.62
CA PRO A 573 15.18 7.24 7.91
C PRO A 573 14.54 5.94 7.37
N PHE A 574 13.30 6.02 6.85
CA PHE A 574 12.57 4.86 6.32
C PHE A 574 13.32 4.03 5.24
N PRO A 575 14.25 4.57 4.43
CA PRO A 575 15.04 3.73 3.51
C PRO A 575 15.89 2.65 4.20
N GLU A 576 16.20 2.80 5.49
CA GLU A 576 16.84 1.72 6.27
C GLU A 576 15.90 0.53 6.48
N ASP A 577 14.60 0.77 6.73
CA ASP A 577 13.59 -0.30 6.74
C ASP A 577 13.40 -0.87 5.34
N ALA A 578 13.31 0.01 4.33
CA ALA A 578 13.02 -0.40 2.97
C ALA A 578 14.05 -1.41 2.46
N LYS A 579 15.33 -1.22 2.81
CA LYS A 579 16.41 -2.16 2.49
C LYS A 579 16.15 -3.55 3.07
N LEU A 580 15.67 -3.64 4.31
CA LEU A 580 15.53 -4.90 5.04
C LEU A 580 14.18 -5.59 4.79
N CYS A 581 13.09 -4.84 4.66
CA CYS A 581 11.80 -5.40 4.23
C CYS A 581 11.88 -5.93 2.80
N ALA A 582 12.66 -5.28 1.92
CA ALA A 582 12.95 -5.77 0.58
C ALA A 582 13.86 -7.02 0.59
N ALA A 583 14.81 -7.08 1.54
CA ALA A 583 15.76 -8.19 1.71
C ALA A 583 15.08 -9.49 2.12
N LEU A 584 14.04 -9.39 2.94
CA LEU A 584 13.24 -10.50 3.45
C LEU A 584 12.22 -11.02 2.42
N SER A 585 12.61 -11.00 1.14
CA SER A 585 11.87 -11.51 -0.01
C SER A 585 10.46 -10.94 -0.12
N THR A 586 10.35 -9.63 -0.38
CA THR A 586 9.07 -8.91 -0.48
C THR A 586 8.19 -9.13 0.76
N PHE A 587 8.78 -8.82 1.92
CA PHE A 587 8.18 -9.05 3.23
C PHE A 587 6.80 -8.38 3.39
N TRP A 588 6.66 -7.21 2.76
CA TRP A 588 5.42 -6.47 2.62
C TRP A 588 5.06 -6.36 1.12
N PRO A 589 4.19 -7.23 0.61
CA PRO A 589 3.93 -7.41 -0.82
C PRO A 589 3.53 -6.15 -1.59
N ALA A 590 2.75 -5.25 -0.95
CA ALA A 590 2.29 -4.02 -1.58
C ALA A 590 3.37 -2.92 -1.68
N VAL A 591 4.45 -3.05 -0.92
CA VAL A 591 5.32 -1.90 -0.63
C VAL A 591 6.82 -2.18 -0.79
N ALA A 592 7.26 -3.44 -0.73
CA ALA A 592 8.68 -3.82 -0.78
C ALA A 592 9.00 -4.77 -1.95
N PRO A 593 9.72 -4.30 -3.00
CA PRO A 593 10.23 -5.14 -4.08
C PRO A 593 11.32 -6.10 -3.59
N ASP A 594 11.43 -7.27 -4.23
CA ASP A 594 12.40 -8.28 -3.84
C ASP A 594 13.85 -7.85 -4.18
N THR A 595 14.75 -8.00 -3.21
CA THR A 595 16.17 -7.62 -3.32
C THR A 595 17.13 -8.70 -2.88
N GLU A 596 16.69 -9.96 -2.83
CA GLU A 596 17.58 -11.09 -2.49
C GLU A 596 18.86 -11.10 -3.33
N ARG A 597 18.81 -10.56 -4.56
CA ARG A 597 19.97 -10.28 -5.43
C ARG A 597 21.12 -9.49 -4.79
N THR A 598 20.89 -8.77 -3.69
CA THR A 598 21.92 -7.98 -2.98
C THR A 598 22.57 -8.73 -1.82
N PHE A 599 22.05 -9.92 -1.46
CA PHE A 599 22.50 -10.74 -0.33
C PHE A 599 23.33 -11.96 -0.79
N PHE A 600 23.78 -11.96 -2.04
CA PHE A 600 24.54 -13.06 -2.62
C PHE A 600 25.88 -13.25 -1.88
N GLY A 601 26.15 -14.47 -1.43
CA GLY A 601 27.43 -14.83 -0.78
C GLY A 601 27.56 -14.48 0.71
N ASP A 602 26.56 -13.84 1.32
CA ASP A 602 26.54 -13.53 2.74
C ASP A 602 25.49 -14.37 3.49
N GLN A 603 25.92 -15.56 3.94
CA GLN A 603 25.09 -16.44 4.77
C GLN A 603 24.89 -15.92 6.21
N SER A 604 25.62 -14.88 6.63
CA SER A 604 25.52 -14.30 7.97
C SER A 604 24.51 -13.16 8.08
N SER A 605 24.26 -12.42 6.99
CA SER A 605 23.24 -11.36 6.92
C SER A 605 21.95 -11.76 6.18
N SER A 606 21.96 -12.85 5.39
CA SER A 606 20.72 -13.45 4.88
C SER A 606 19.90 -13.96 6.06
N PRO A 607 18.72 -13.39 6.35
CA PRO A 607 17.92 -13.80 7.48
C PRO A 607 17.32 -15.18 7.19
N GLN A 608 18.02 -16.24 7.57
CA GLN A 608 17.49 -17.61 7.63
C GLN A 608 16.94 -18.13 6.29
N GLY A 609 17.79 -18.22 5.25
CA GLY A 609 17.51 -19.08 4.08
C GLY A 609 16.34 -18.64 3.19
N THR A 610 16.04 -17.35 3.14
CA THR A 610 14.98 -16.79 2.30
C THR A 610 15.52 -16.50 0.90
N GLY A 611 15.21 -17.37 -0.08
CA GLY A 611 15.38 -17.04 -1.50
C GLY A 611 14.27 -16.10 -2.02
N THR A 612 14.47 -15.52 -3.21
CA THR A 612 13.51 -14.64 -3.91
C THR A 612 12.06 -15.19 -3.85
N VAL A 613 11.07 -14.35 -3.55
CA VAL A 613 9.64 -14.70 -3.57
C VAL A 613 8.95 -14.14 -4.82
N CYS A 614 9.12 -12.86 -5.09
CA CYS A 614 8.55 -12.19 -6.27
C CYS A 614 9.68 -11.50 -7.05
N PRO A 615 10.27 -12.17 -8.07
CA PRO A 615 11.41 -11.64 -8.78
C PRO A 615 11.07 -10.37 -9.56
N LEU A 616 12.05 -9.45 -9.57
CA LEU A 616 12.06 -8.30 -10.48
C LEU A 616 12.67 -8.71 -11.83
N THR A 617 12.10 -8.19 -12.91
CA THR A 617 12.67 -8.41 -14.24
C THR A 617 14.02 -7.72 -14.41
N ASP A 618 14.79 -8.14 -15.42
CA ASP A 618 16.08 -7.54 -15.76
C ASP A 618 16.00 -6.03 -16.08
N GLN A 619 14.80 -5.53 -16.41
CA GLN A 619 14.55 -4.11 -16.61
C GLN A 619 14.24 -3.40 -15.29
N GLU A 620 13.42 -4.01 -14.43
CA GLU A 620 13.01 -3.45 -13.13
C GLU A 620 14.16 -3.40 -12.11
N ASN A 621 15.11 -4.33 -12.21
CA ASN A 621 16.27 -4.41 -11.32
C ASN A 621 17.52 -3.67 -11.86
N GLY A 622 17.43 -3.03 -13.03
CA GLY A 622 18.55 -2.26 -13.60
C GLY A 622 19.63 -3.10 -14.32
N ALA A 623 19.47 -4.42 -14.48
CA ALA A 623 20.48 -5.28 -15.11
C ALA A 623 20.70 -4.92 -16.59
N THR A 624 19.63 -4.52 -17.28
CA THR A 624 19.67 -4.13 -18.70
C THR A 624 20.29 -2.74 -18.89
N ASP A 625 21.14 -2.58 -19.90
CA ASP A 625 21.76 -1.28 -20.20
C ASP A 625 20.70 -0.19 -20.47
N GLY A 626 20.83 0.94 -19.78
CA GLY A 626 19.91 2.07 -19.89
C GLY A 626 18.62 1.93 -19.08
N SER A 627 18.41 0.81 -18.38
CA SER A 627 17.29 0.67 -17.44
C SER A 627 17.58 1.37 -16.10
N VAL A 628 16.51 1.81 -15.42
CA VAL A 628 16.57 2.42 -14.08
C VAL A 628 15.96 1.42 -13.11
N SER A 629 16.72 1.03 -12.11
CA SER A 629 16.23 0.17 -11.04
C SER A 629 15.39 0.94 -10.04
N TRP A 630 14.52 0.21 -9.34
CA TRP A 630 13.65 0.82 -8.34
C TRP A 630 14.41 1.41 -7.13
N ASP A 631 15.55 0.83 -6.77
CA ASP A 631 16.35 1.15 -5.58
C ASP A 631 17.66 1.90 -5.90
N GLY A 632 17.93 2.16 -7.18
CA GLY A 632 19.18 2.78 -7.63
C GLY A 632 20.39 1.86 -7.65
N LEU A 633 20.22 0.54 -7.46
CA LEU A 633 21.29 -0.46 -7.60
C LEU A 633 21.19 -1.23 -8.91
N ARG A 634 22.33 -1.66 -9.47
CA ARG A 634 22.35 -2.50 -10.66
C ARG A 634 22.19 -3.97 -10.28
N GLY A 635 21.21 -4.64 -10.90
CA GLY A 635 20.98 -6.07 -10.72
C GLY A 635 22.09 -6.97 -11.28
N PRO A 636 22.02 -8.28 -11.00
CA PRO A 636 22.94 -9.28 -11.49
C PRO A 636 23.05 -9.30 -13.01
N ARG A 637 24.25 -9.54 -13.53
CA ARG A 637 24.47 -9.59 -14.98
C ARG A 637 25.65 -10.46 -15.37
N VAL A 638 25.58 -11.01 -16.58
CA VAL A 638 26.74 -11.65 -17.21
C VAL A 638 27.69 -10.56 -17.72
N ILE A 639 28.94 -10.59 -17.27
CA ILE A 639 29.98 -9.62 -17.69
C ILE A 639 30.98 -10.22 -18.66
N ALA A 640 31.12 -11.54 -18.67
CA ALA A 640 31.93 -12.26 -19.63
C ALA A 640 31.36 -13.65 -19.84
N GLU A 641 31.28 -14.06 -21.09
CA GLU A 641 30.92 -15.42 -21.48
C GLU A 641 31.94 -15.85 -22.53
N ASN A 642 32.67 -16.93 -22.26
CA ASN A 642 33.61 -17.50 -23.22
C ASN A 642 33.41 -19.01 -23.31
N SER A 643 34.21 -19.67 -24.15
CA SER A 643 34.08 -21.11 -24.40
C SER A 643 34.50 -22.02 -23.24
N SER A 644 34.73 -21.47 -22.04
CA SER A 644 35.21 -22.17 -20.84
C SER A 644 34.54 -21.74 -19.52
N ARG A 645 33.92 -20.54 -19.43
CA ARG A 645 33.36 -19.94 -18.19
C ARG A 645 32.28 -18.88 -18.49
N THR A 646 31.21 -18.87 -17.68
CA THR A 646 30.31 -17.71 -17.51
C THR A 646 30.72 -16.94 -16.27
N THR A 647 31.03 -15.65 -16.42
CA THR A 647 31.32 -14.75 -15.31
C THR A 647 30.12 -13.85 -15.08
N VAL A 648 29.56 -13.92 -13.89
CA VAL A 648 28.43 -13.12 -13.44
C VAL A 648 28.90 -12.11 -12.41
N ARG A 649 28.18 -11.00 -12.31
CA ARG A 649 28.47 -9.93 -11.36
C ARG A 649 27.24 -9.60 -10.54
N TYR A 650 27.43 -9.47 -9.23
CA TYR A 650 26.38 -9.16 -8.25
C TYR A 650 26.73 -7.88 -7.46
N PRO A 651 25.72 -7.08 -7.07
CA PRO A 651 25.90 -6.04 -6.07
C PRO A 651 26.18 -6.67 -4.69
N ILE A 652 26.99 -5.98 -3.88
CA ILE A 652 27.35 -6.43 -2.52
C ILE A 652 26.47 -5.71 -1.48
N TYR A 653 25.92 -6.47 -0.52
CA TYR A 653 25.01 -5.97 0.53
C TYR A 653 25.58 -4.78 1.32
N GLU A 654 26.87 -4.87 1.68
CA GLU A 654 27.58 -3.90 2.51
C GLU A 654 27.59 -2.50 1.88
N TYR A 655 27.53 -2.42 0.56
CA TYR A 655 27.61 -1.19 -0.24
C TYR A 655 26.24 -0.75 -0.78
N ALA A 656 25.19 -1.55 -0.59
CA ALA A 656 23.82 -1.16 -0.85
C ALA A 656 23.36 -0.13 0.18
N ASP A 657 23.42 1.16 -0.16
CA ASP A 657 22.98 2.27 0.70
C ASP A 657 21.74 2.96 0.13
N TYR A 658 20.57 2.55 0.61
CA TYR A 658 19.28 3.09 0.19
C TYR A 658 19.09 4.53 0.67
N THR A 659 19.57 4.88 1.86
CA THR A 659 19.53 6.26 2.34
C THR A 659 20.37 7.19 1.45
N PHE A 660 21.56 6.74 1.03
CA PHE A 660 22.37 7.47 0.05
C PHE A 660 21.66 7.57 -1.30
N ASN A 661 21.10 6.48 -1.82
CA ASN A 661 20.37 6.49 -3.08
C ASN A 661 19.14 7.41 -3.03
N ALA A 662 18.45 7.50 -1.89
CA ALA A 662 17.34 8.42 -1.67
C ALA A 662 17.80 9.89 -1.64
N LEU A 663 18.93 10.20 -0.98
CA LEU A 663 19.54 11.54 -0.99
C LEU A 663 19.93 11.98 -2.41
N GLU A 664 20.35 11.04 -3.24
CA GLU A 664 20.75 11.28 -4.63
C GLU A 664 19.56 11.16 -5.62
N GLY A 665 18.33 10.95 -5.14
CA GLY A 665 17.13 10.90 -5.96
C GLY A 665 17.09 9.72 -6.94
N ARG A 666 17.61 8.55 -6.54
CA ARG A 666 17.77 7.38 -7.43
C ARG A 666 16.64 6.35 -7.36
N PHE A 667 15.71 6.48 -6.42
CA PHE A 667 14.55 5.60 -6.37
C PHE A 667 13.65 5.80 -7.59
N SER A 668 12.94 4.74 -7.99
CA SER A 668 12.03 4.76 -9.12
C SER A 668 10.88 3.78 -8.91
N ILE A 669 9.70 4.13 -9.41
CA ILE A 669 8.56 3.20 -9.56
C ILE A 669 8.15 3.04 -11.03
N ALA A 670 8.92 3.62 -11.96
CA ALA A 670 8.52 3.73 -13.35
C ALA A 670 8.32 2.36 -14.02
N ALA A 671 9.10 1.35 -13.60
CA ALA A 671 8.98 -0.02 -14.08
C ALA A 671 8.05 -0.89 -13.23
N THR A 672 7.92 -0.60 -11.93
CA THR A 672 7.13 -1.43 -11.00
C THR A 672 5.66 -1.02 -10.91
N LYS A 673 5.30 0.19 -11.35
CA LYS A 673 3.91 0.69 -11.37
C LYS A 673 2.93 -0.18 -12.16
N ASP A 674 3.44 -0.93 -13.14
CA ASP A 674 2.63 -1.76 -14.05
C ASP A 674 2.49 -3.20 -13.54
N ILE A 675 3.03 -3.51 -12.36
CA ILE A 675 2.86 -4.80 -11.69
C ILE A 675 1.58 -4.73 -10.86
N ASP A 676 0.51 -5.28 -11.41
CA ASP A 676 -0.76 -5.48 -10.71
C ASP A 676 -0.76 -6.78 -9.90
N PHE A 677 -1.85 -7.01 -9.15
CA PHE A 677 -2.04 -8.23 -8.37
C PHE A 677 -1.92 -9.53 -9.20
N GLN A 678 -2.42 -9.55 -10.45
CA GLN A 678 -2.37 -10.74 -11.29
C GLN A 678 -0.93 -11.06 -11.71
N GLU A 679 -0.17 -10.05 -12.15
CA GLU A 679 1.24 -10.20 -12.50
C GLU A 679 2.06 -10.59 -11.26
N TYR A 680 1.83 -9.93 -10.11
CA TYR A 680 2.52 -10.19 -8.85
C TYR A 680 2.35 -11.66 -8.40
N THR A 681 1.11 -12.15 -8.32
CA THR A 681 0.83 -13.55 -7.94
C THR A 681 1.33 -14.55 -8.97
N SER A 682 1.28 -14.22 -10.26
CA SER A 682 1.84 -15.07 -11.33
C SER A 682 3.34 -15.28 -11.19
N ARG A 683 4.08 -14.22 -10.82
CA ARG A 683 5.53 -14.29 -10.55
C ARG A 683 5.85 -15.15 -9.34
N ILE A 684 5.08 -15.03 -8.26
CA ILE A 684 5.24 -15.89 -7.06
C ILE A 684 5.02 -17.35 -7.43
N LEU A 685 3.91 -17.68 -8.10
CA LEU A 685 3.59 -19.04 -8.49
C LEU A 685 4.66 -19.64 -9.41
N ALA A 686 5.19 -18.86 -10.36
CA ALA A 686 6.28 -19.27 -11.22
C ALA A 686 7.58 -19.54 -10.43
N THR A 687 7.86 -18.72 -9.42
CA THR A 687 9.04 -18.84 -8.55
C THR A 687 8.96 -20.06 -7.64
N LEU A 688 7.81 -20.33 -7.01
CA LEU A 688 7.60 -21.55 -6.21
C LEU A 688 7.79 -22.82 -7.05
N ARG A 689 7.31 -22.79 -8.30
CA ARG A 689 7.50 -23.89 -9.26
C ARG A 689 8.96 -24.06 -9.66
N MET A 690 9.70 -22.98 -9.83
CA MET A 690 11.14 -23.00 -10.07
C MET A 690 11.88 -23.67 -8.90
N TYR A 691 11.61 -23.27 -7.65
CA TYR A 691 12.23 -23.89 -6.48
C TYR A 691 11.93 -25.38 -6.38
N ARG A 692 10.66 -25.76 -6.55
CA ARG A 692 10.28 -27.17 -6.49
C ARG A 692 10.99 -28.00 -7.57
N THR A 693 11.16 -27.46 -8.76
CA THR A 693 11.85 -28.16 -9.85
C THR A 693 13.35 -28.30 -9.60
N LEU A 694 13.96 -27.30 -8.95
CA LEU A 694 15.40 -27.28 -8.66
C LEU A 694 15.74 -27.82 -7.26
N GLU A 695 14.78 -28.27 -6.46
CA GLU A 695 15.00 -28.90 -5.15
C GLU A 695 16.07 -30.02 -5.16
N PRO A 696 16.15 -30.89 -6.20
CA PRO A 696 17.20 -31.90 -6.26
C PRO A 696 18.61 -31.34 -6.51
N VAL A 697 18.70 -30.08 -6.96
CA VAL A 697 19.95 -29.38 -7.27
C VAL A 697 20.43 -28.58 -6.06
N GLY A 698 19.52 -27.88 -5.40
CA GLY A 698 19.82 -26.95 -4.32
C GLY A 698 18.58 -26.60 -3.51
N ASN A 699 18.78 -25.92 -2.40
CA ASN A 699 17.67 -25.42 -1.59
C ASN A 699 17.38 -23.96 -1.92
N LYS A 700 16.29 -23.42 -1.36
CA LYS A 700 15.83 -22.04 -1.60
C LYS A 700 16.94 -20.99 -1.38
N ALA A 701 17.85 -21.23 -0.43
CA ALA A 701 18.92 -20.30 -0.06
C ALA A 701 20.16 -20.38 -0.96
N SER A 702 20.38 -21.50 -1.64
CA SER A 702 21.53 -21.70 -2.53
C SER A 702 21.23 -21.40 -4.00
N LEU A 703 19.94 -21.33 -4.36
CA LEU A 703 19.46 -21.08 -5.72
C LEU A 703 19.26 -19.58 -5.97
N HIS A 704 20.06 -19.03 -6.88
CA HIS A 704 20.07 -17.60 -7.18
C HIS A 704 19.59 -17.32 -8.60
N ILE A 705 18.67 -16.35 -8.72
CA ILE A 705 18.14 -15.90 -10.00
C ILE A 705 19.12 -14.90 -10.61
N LEU A 706 19.70 -15.27 -11.76
CA LEU A 706 20.59 -14.40 -12.53
C LEU A 706 19.80 -13.49 -13.47
N SER A 707 18.74 -14.02 -14.09
CA SER A 707 17.88 -13.27 -15.00
C SER A 707 16.44 -13.75 -14.89
N PHE A 708 15.52 -12.79 -14.93
CA PHE A 708 14.08 -13.02 -14.92
C PHE A 708 13.40 -12.16 -15.99
N GLN A 709 12.61 -12.82 -16.85
CA GLN A 709 11.96 -12.17 -17.99
C GLN A 709 10.55 -12.69 -18.19
N LYS A 710 9.59 -11.78 -18.43
CA LYS A 710 8.30 -12.11 -19.02
C LYS A 710 8.48 -12.24 -20.53
N LEU A 711 8.09 -13.38 -21.10
CA LEU A 711 8.29 -13.66 -22.52
C LEU A 711 7.03 -13.41 -23.34
N GLU A 712 7.22 -12.74 -24.46
CA GLU A 712 6.22 -12.66 -25.52
C GLU A 712 6.10 -13.99 -26.28
N SER A 713 4.92 -14.27 -26.83
CA SER A 713 4.67 -15.47 -27.67
C SER A 713 5.54 -15.53 -28.95
N THR A 714 6.14 -14.40 -29.32
CA THR A 714 7.06 -14.28 -30.46
C THR A 714 8.52 -14.55 -30.08
N ASN A 715 8.83 -14.75 -28.80
CA ASN A 715 10.19 -15.00 -28.34
C ASN A 715 10.76 -16.28 -28.98
N ILE A 716 11.97 -16.16 -29.54
CA ILE A 716 12.63 -17.24 -30.29
C ILE A 716 12.93 -18.44 -29.38
N SER A 717 13.48 -18.19 -28.19
CA SER A 717 13.84 -19.26 -27.24
C SER A 717 12.62 -20.05 -26.78
N LEU A 718 11.47 -19.38 -26.60
CA LEU A 718 10.21 -20.05 -26.27
C LEU A 718 9.74 -20.96 -27.40
N ARG A 719 9.77 -20.46 -28.65
CA ARG A 719 9.37 -21.25 -29.83
C ARG A 719 10.27 -22.45 -30.06
N GLU A 720 11.58 -22.27 -29.88
CA GLU A 720 12.56 -23.36 -29.97
C GLU A 720 12.28 -24.43 -28.92
N ALA A 721 12.12 -24.05 -27.65
CA ALA A 721 11.82 -25.00 -26.56
C ALA A 721 10.53 -25.78 -26.80
N GLN A 722 9.47 -25.11 -27.25
CA GLN A 722 8.20 -25.76 -27.56
C GLN A 722 8.29 -26.69 -28.78
N SER A 723 9.08 -26.31 -29.79
CA SER A 723 9.32 -27.12 -30.99
C SER A 723 10.12 -28.38 -30.67
N GLU A 724 11.19 -28.26 -29.88
CA GLU A 724 12.04 -29.41 -29.49
C GLU A 724 11.30 -30.42 -28.62
N THR A 725 10.44 -29.94 -27.71
CA THR A 725 9.72 -30.80 -26.75
C THR A 725 8.38 -31.28 -27.29
N GLY A 726 7.84 -30.66 -28.34
CA GLY A 726 6.49 -30.91 -28.83
C GLY A 726 5.39 -30.51 -27.85
N ARG A 727 5.67 -29.60 -26.91
CA ARG A 727 4.79 -29.16 -25.83
C ARG A 727 4.67 -27.64 -25.82
N SER A 728 3.48 -27.10 -25.64
CA SER A 728 3.24 -25.65 -25.59
C SER A 728 2.84 -25.20 -24.19
N LEU A 729 3.50 -24.17 -23.68
CA LEU A 729 3.13 -23.52 -22.41
C LEU A 729 1.90 -22.62 -22.62
N SER A 730 1.09 -22.48 -21.58
CA SER A 730 -0.11 -21.64 -21.55
C SER A 730 0.06 -20.44 -20.62
N GLY A 731 -0.76 -19.40 -20.80
CA GLY A 731 -0.73 -18.20 -19.97
C GLY A 731 0.53 -17.33 -20.18
N PRO A 732 0.77 -16.35 -19.30
CA PRO A 732 2.04 -15.64 -19.24
C PRO A 732 3.18 -16.64 -19.03
N VAL A 733 4.24 -16.55 -19.84
CA VAL A 733 5.40 -17.43 -19.72
C VAL A 733 6.58 -16.61 -19.20
N TYR A 734 7.18 -17.08 -18.12
CA TYR A 734 8.35 -16.48 -17.51
C TYR A 734 9.59 -17.34 -17.78
N ARG A 735 10.70 -16.66 -18.07
CA ARG A 735 12.03 -17.27 -18.16
C ARG A 735 12.82 -16.96 -16.90
N PHE A 736 13.40 -18.00 -16.34
CA PHE A 736 14.39 -17.93 -15.28
C PHE A 736 15.72 -18.44 -15.82
N ASP A 737 16.80 -17.71 -15.59
CA ASP A 737 18.17 -18.25 -15.61
C ASP A 737 18.66 -18.29 -14.16
N VAL A 738 18.92 -19.50 -13.64
CA VAL A 738 19.21 -19.77 -12.23
C VAL A 738 20.49 -20.58 -12.13
N PHE A 739 21.27 -20.36 -11.08
CA PHE A 739 22.36 -21.26 -10.72
C PHE A 739 22.34 -21.53 -9.21
N ASP A 740 23.04 -22.60 -8.83
CA ASP A 740 23.25 -22.95 -7.43
C ASP A 740 24.64 -22.46 -6.99
N ASP A 741 24.73 -21.84 -5.81
CA ASP A 741 25.96 -21.24 -5.29
C ASP A 741 27.11 -22.25 -5.12
N SER A 742 26.82 -23.55 -4.94
CA SER A 742 27.84 -24.61 -4.90
C SER A 742 28.57 -24.79 -6.23
N ASN A 743 28.00 -24.29 -7.33
CA ASN A 743 28.60 -24.26 -8.65
C ASN A 743 29.21 -22.88 -9.01
N ALA A 744 29.34 -21.98 -8.02
CA ALA A 744 29.94 -20.67 -8.19
C ALA A 744 31.29 -20.57 -7.49
N THR A 745 32.28 -19.99 -8.16
CA THR A 745 33.58 -19.65 -7.56
C THR A 745 33.76 -18.14 -7.53
N ARG A 746 33.94 -17.58 -6.34
CA ARG A 746 34.22 -16.15 -6.13
C ARG A 746 35.57 -15.78 -6.75
N LEU A 747 35.57 -14.72 -7.55
CA LEU A 747 36.78 -14.12 -8.11
C LEU A 747 37.29 -12.99 -7.21
N PRO A 748 38.57 -12.58 -7.36
CA PRO A 748 39.06 -11.39 -6.70
C PRO A 748 38.18 -10.17 -7.06
N PRO A 749 37.87 -9.29 -6.09
CA PRO A 749 37.00 -8.14 -6.33
C PRO A 749 37.61 -7.23 -7.40
N SER A 750 36.81 -6.90 -8.42
CA SER A 750 37.19 -5.98 -9.50
C SER A 750 36.66 -4.56 -9.27
N ALA A 751 35.69 -4.41 -8.36
CA ALA A 751 35.14 -3.17 -7.84
C ALA A 751 34.95 -3.30 -6.32
N VAL A 752 34.68 -2.19 -5.63
CA VAL A 752 34.49 -2.18 -4.17
C VAL A 752 33.07 -2.62 -3.79
N ASP A 753 32.09 -2.33 -4.64
CA ASP A 753 30.65 -2.49 -4.43
C ASP A 753 30.01 -3.62 -5.26
N GLU A 754 30.82 -4.33 -6.05
CA GLU A 754 30.37 -5.46 -6.88
C GLU A 754 31.33 -6.66 -6.75
N GLU A 755 30.76 -7.86 -6.81
CA GLU A 755 31.52 -9.11 -6.79
C GLU A 755 31.31 -9.93 -8.05
N ASP A 756 32.40 -10.54 -8.50
CA ASP A 756 32.45 -11.39 -9.69
C ASP A 756 32.52 -12.86 -9.30
N PHE A 757 31.74 -13.69 -9.97
CA PHE A 757 31.71 -15.14 -9.76
C PHE A 757 31.81 -15.86 -11.11
N THR A 758 32.55 -16.95 -11.15
CA THR A 758 32.46 -17.90 -12.28
C THR A 758 31.45 -18.97 -11.93
N VAL A 759 30.48 -19.17 -12.82
CA VAL A 759 29.39 -20.14 -12.66
C VAL A 759 29.56 -21.25 -13.69
N ASP A 760 29.59 -22.49 -13.22
CA ASP A 760 29.84 -23.67 -14.07
C ASP A 760 28.57 -24.25 -14.70
N LEU A 761 27.39 -23.93 -14.16
CA LEU A 761 26.11 -24.48 -14.63
C LEU A 761 24.99 -23.47 -14.41
N ILE A 762 24.23 -23.20 -15.47
CA ILE A 762 23.04 -22.35 -15.43
C ILE A 762 21.84 -23.16 -15.91
N TYR A 763 20.80 -23.22 -15.09
CA TYR A 763 19.50 -23.79 -15.42
C TYR A 763 18.62 -22.70 -16.02
N THR A 764 18.12 -22.94 -17.22
CA THR A 764 17.10 -22.09 -17.84
C THR A 764 15.75 -22.80 -17.75
N LEU A 765 14.77 -22.14 -17.15
CA LEU A 765 13.39 -22.65 -17.00
C LEU A 765 12.41 -21.71 -17.68
N LEU A 766 11.45 -22.27 -18.41
CA LEU A 766 10.30 -21.58 -18.97
C LEU A 766 9.03 -22.08 -18.28
N ILE A 767 8.38 -21.18 -17.55
CA ILE A 767 7.27 -21.51 -16.65
C ILE A 767 6.04 -20.69 -17.07
N GLY A 768 5.00 -21.38 -17.54
CA GLY A 768 3.66 -20.82 -17.79
C GLY A 768 2.63 -21.41 -16.81
N THR A 769 1.34 -21.39 -17.13
CA THR A 769 0.26 -21.93 -16.26
C THR A 769 -0.05 -23.42 -16.48
N SER A 770 0.68 -24.10 -17.37
CA SER A 770 0.50 -25.53 -17.67
C SER A 770 0.97 -26.45 -16.53
N ASP A 771 0.52 -27.71 -16.50
CA ASP A 771 0.94 -28.75 -15.51
C ASP A 771 2.40 -29.23 -15.66
N PHE A 772 3.18 -28.59 -16.53
CA PHE A 772 4.59 -28.86 -16.76
C PHE A 772 5.34 -27.55 -17.02
N LEU A 773 6.67 -27.60 -16.96
CA LEU A 773 7.54 -26.54 -17.46
C LEU A 773 8.56 -27.10 -18.45
N LEU A 774 9.26 -26.21 -19.14
CA LEU A 774 10.39 -26.58 -20.00
C LEU A 774 11.69 -26.17 -19.33
N ALA A 775 12.63 -27.09 -19.20
CA ALA A 775 13.92 -26.82 -18.57
C ALA A 775 15.07 -27.24 -19.49
N MET A 776 16.19 -26.54 -19.34
CA MET A 776 17.44 -26.85 -20.01
C MET A 776 18.59 -26.46 -19.08
N ALA A 777 19.64 -27.28 -19.03
CA ALA A 777 20.89 -26.94 -18.37
C ALA A 777 21.92 -26.50 -19.42
N ARG A 778 22.60 -25.40 -19.14
CA ARG A 778 23.72 -24.89 -19.94
C ARG A 778 24.97 -24.96 -19.10
N GLN A 779 25.98 -25.68 -19.58
CA GLN A 779 27.27 -25.64 -18.92
C GLN A 779 27.85 -24.24 -19.11
N GLY A 780 28.12 -23.58 -18.00
CA GLY A 780 28.91 -22.37 -17.92
C GLY A 780 30.36 -22.63 -18.30
N ASP A 781 30.77 -23.89 -18.51
CA ASP A 781 32.07 -24.28 -19.07
C ASP A 781 32.27 -23.88 -20.55
N GLY A 782 31.34 -23.12 -21.14
CA GLY A 782 31.41 -22.54 -22.47
C GLY A 782 31.57 -23.51 -23.65
N SER A 783 31.38 -24.81 -23.46
CA SER A 783 31.43 -25.82 -24.50
C SER A 783 30.35 -25.67 -25.61
N GLN A 784 29.51 -24.62 -25.57
CA GLN A 784 28.20 -24.53 -26.25
C GLN A 784 27.30 -25.77 -26.01
N ALA A 785 27.71 -26.70 -25.14
CA ALA A 785 26.91 -27.87 -24.80
C ALA A 785 25.75 -27.39 -23.93
N ARG A 786 24.59 -27.33 -24.58
CA ARG A 786 23.31 -27.22 -23.91
C ARG A 786 22.71 -28.61 -23.88
N SER A 787 22.09 -28.97 -22.76
CA SER A 787 21.15 -30.09 -22.79
C SER A 787 20.05 -29.77 -23.81
N ARG A 788 19.31 -30.78 -24.28
CA ARG A 788 18.06 -30.51 -24.98
C ARG A 788 17.06 -29.91 -24.00
N TRP A 789 16.06 -29.20 -24.53
CA TRP A 789 14.90 -28.84 -23.73
C TRP A 789 14.15 -30.11 -23.31
N GLU A 790 13.80 -30.18 -22.03
CA GLU A 790 13.05 -31.30 -21.46
C GLU A 790 11.77 -30.79 -20.79
N PRO A 791 10.62 -31.45 -21.02
CA PRO A 791 9.40 -31.15 -20.29
C PRO A 791 9.44 -31.82 -18.91
N LEU A 792 9.31 -31.03 -17.84
CA LEU A 792 9.22 -31.51 -16.46
C LEU A 792 7.79 -31.34 -15.95
N ASN A 793 7.14 -32.46 -15.62
CA ASN A 793 5.77 -32.45 -15.09
C ASN A 793 5.78 -32.14 -13.58
N PHE A 794 4.73 -31.47 -13.12
CA PHE A 794 4.47 -31.24 -11.70
C PHE A 794 3.68 -32.38 -11.08
#